data_AF-A0AAV9XL03-F1
#
_entry.id   AF-A0AAV9XL03-F1
#
_cell.length_a   1.000
_cell.length_b   1.000
_cell.length_c   1.000
_cell.angle_alpha   90.00
_cell.angle_beta   90.00
_cell.angle_gamma   90.00
#
_symmetry.space_group_name_H-M   'P 1'
#
loop_
_entity.id
_entity.type
_entity.pdbx_description
1 polymer ?
#
loop_
_entity_poly.entity_id
_entity_poly.type
_entity_poly.pdbx_seq_one_letter_code
_entity_poly.pdbx_strand_id
1 'polypeptide(L)'
;MLKYGLSAAQVATVLWMIGMLPGADAYAYDADSCCMQAYLLNRSRTDLPWEVCLSKYRNSTDSMPLITATLGFCKQNCGATSAFNTKLEWLQPLTTWIFPMLVLLANLPVGDLPMRFIIQYRILEYVNVLWPYIEWVSVLGDPASAFCAAYSTLVKDFVCSYFLLRASHKKLDPLDKSLIGLGMVASRTRPEEYTLSSFIPLAFSRLISEVLMNPEVTATPQLRDRLFSLKNVFDNKDLKLVLSPAKSRDMLDQFEVSDTEGKTLRAQLQALEGLLEETPQTPAILYSPKTEKQLAFPSITEATEEVPDLLAVVKDVNIIWTDTPLGKVVPERTEIEKVAPKKPIDPNLAEEPERIFPSTSIKHVIQAIRRSRDNFLTSVAFPMVLVFANIINTFSTAYKDLGDEDTAQGIAYGTWYMWILILSVFSNTTASSARTKFVRDALRTSAGIREKQIYVESVMSRNIYGNNANWFMWLEDAGVPTMFRVGILGPGDKPSRLGGITHFVWYVIWQFVGWLWVAFACANAAAVAFTTPTVGVGCRTFNHVLYAGGTLLAALLRVFKREAFERRDAYPTEERRQNEKSLSRRAQMVFAVLYHTVCTVNVLILSLGTLFQISGLYNNCKCQALFGDDDAIIDVTKYTPKSIQNATRYWLSMAYVAYTTAWVACGLAICTRAFVTWILDINFGDEDEEEEEEER
;
A
#
# COMPACT_ATOMS: atom_id res chain seq x y z
N MET A 1 -11.36 -32.54 0.90
CA MET A 1 -11.48 -31.85 2.21
C MET A 1 -10.19 -31.17 2.70
N LEU A 2 -8.99 -31.55 2.24
CA LEU A 2 -7.70 -30.85 2.50
C LEU A 2 -7.52 -29.46 1.82
N LYS A 3 -8.58 -28.86 1.29
CA LYS A 3 -8.53 -27.58 0.53
C LYS A 3 -8.99 -26.34 1.30
N TYR A 4 -9.47 -26.51 2.54
CA TYR A 4 -10.09 -25.43 3.34
C TYR A 4 -9.16 -24.84 4.40
N GLY A 5 -7.86 -24.73 4.07
CA GLY A 5 -6.79 -24.30 4.98
C GLY A 5 -6.76 -22.80 5.33
N LEU A 6 -7.87 -22.07 5.22
CA LEU A 6 -8.02 -20.84 6.01
C LEU A 6 -8.52 -21.31 7.38
N SER A 7 -7.53 -21.61 8.19
CA SER A 7 -7.64 -22.63 9.23
C SER A 7 -8.62 -22.24 10.32
N ALA A 8 -9.43 -23.21 10.77
CA ALA A 8 -9.96 -23.23 12.13
C ALA A 8 -8.84 -22.90 13.16
N ALA A 9 -7.57 -23.14 12.83
CA ALA A 9 -6.43 -22.71 13.63
C ALA A 9 -6.27 -21.19 13.75
N GLN A 10 -6.63 -20.33 12.79
CA GLN A 10 -6.54 -18.86 12.94
C GLN A 10 -7.64 -18.34 13.88
N VAL A 11 -8.88 -18.78 13.68
CA VAL A 11 -9.99 -18.46 14.59
C VAL A 11 -9.75 -19.06 15.97
N ALA A 12 -9.25 -20.29 16.04
CA ALA A 12 -8.81 -20.91 17.29
C ALA A 12 -7.60 -20.17 17.88
N THR A 13 -6.68 -19.59 17.10
CA THR A 13 -5.55 -18.80 17.64
C THR A 13 -6.06 -17.52 18.27
N VAL A 14 -7.03 -16.84 17.65
CA VAL A 14 -7.66 -15.64 18.23
C VAL A 14 -8.45 -15.99 19.48
N LEU A 15 -9.28 -17.04 19.45
CA LEU A 15 -10.03 -17.52 20.61
C LEU A 15 -9.12 -18.09 21.70
N TRP A 16 -7.98 -18.69 21.34
CA TRP A 16 -6.95 -19.17 22.25
C TRP A 16 -6.16 -18.01 22.86
N MET A 17 -5.89 -16.94 22.12
CA MET A 17 -5.31 -15.70 22.67
C MET A 17 -6.26 -15.05 23.68
N ILE A 18 -7.55 -14.97 23.36
CA ILE A 18 -8.58 -14.49 24.30
C ILE A 18 -8.70 -15.45 25.50
N GLY A 19 -8.59 -16.75 25.26
CA GLY A 19 -8.63 -17.80 26.29
C GLY A 19 -7.36 -17.94 27.12
N MET A 20 -6.24 -17.32 26.72
CA MET A 20 -5.00 -17.22 27.51
C MET A 20 -4.97 -15.99 28.43
N LEU A 21 -5.95 -15.07 28.28
CA LEU A 21 -6.05 -13.88 29.14
C LEU A 21 -6.55 -14.14 30.58
N PRO A 22 -7.31 -15.22 30.91
CA PRO A 22 -7.66 -15.51 32.30
C PRO A 22 -6.92 -16.73 32.86
N GLY A 23 -6.15 -16.54 33.94
CA GLY A 23 -5.75 -17.64 34.83
C GLY A 23 -4.25 -17.85 35.04
N ALA A 24 -3.38 -17.03 34.46
CA ALA A 24 -2.02 -16.97 34.97
C ALA A 24 -2.06 -16.22 36.31
N ASP A 25 -2.09 -16.97 37.41
CA ASP A 25 -1.71 -16.48 38.74
C ASP A 25 -0.22 -16.12 38.70
N ALA A 26 0.13 -15.09 37.93
CA ALA A 26 1.46 -14.54 37.89
C ALA A 26 1.61 -13.74 39.17
N TYR A 27 2.35 -14.31 40.12
CA TYR A 27 2.81 -13.61 41.32
C TYR A 27 3.45 -12.29 40.90
N ALA A 28 2.73 -11.18 41.05
CA ALA A 28 3.21 -9.89 40.58
C ALA A 28 4.32 -9.40 41.51
N TYR A 29 5.51 -9.25 40.93
CA TYR A 29 6.67 -8.70 41.60
C TYR A 29 6.38 -7.29 42.13
N ASP A 30 6.50 -7.11 43.44
CA ASP A 30 6.45 -5.80 44.09
C ASP A 30 7.88 -5.34 44.39
N ALA A 31 8.39 -4.44 43.54
CA ALA A 31 9.75 -3.92 43.64
C ALA A 31 10.03 -3.25 45.00
N ASP A 32 9.05 -2.52 45.54
CA ASP A 32 9.21 -1.78 46.78
C ASP A 32 9.29 -2.76 47.97
N SER A 33 8.40 -3.75 48.01
CA SER A 33 8.42 -4.81 49.03
C SER A 33 9.70 -5.67 48.92
N CYS A 34 10.11 -6.02 47.71
CA CYS A 34 11.33 -6.78 47.46
C CYS A 34 12.58 -6.03 47.94
N CYS A 35 12.66 -4.73 47.60
CA CYS A 35 13.73 -3.85 48.04
C CYS A 35 13.78 -3.78 49.56
N MET A 36 12.63 -3.60 50.22
CA MET A 36 12.54 -3.53 51.69
C MET A 36 13.04 -4.83 52.34
N GLN A 37 12.65 -5.99 51.83
CA GLN A 37 13.11 -7.28 52.36
C GLN A 37 14.62 -7.50 52.13
N ALA A 38 15.12 -7.18 50.94
CA ALA A 38 16.55 -7.26 50.63
C ALA A 38 17.37 -6.31 51.52
N TYR A 39 16.85 -5.11 51.80
CA TYR A 39 17.49 -4.13 52.68
C TYR A 39 17.59 -4.65 54.12
N LEU A 40 16.50 -5.20 54.67
CA LEU A 40 16.46 -5.70 56.04
C LEU A 40 17.43 -6.85 56.30
N LEU A 41 17.72 -7.67 55.28
CA LEU A 41 18.72 -8.73 55.36
C LEU A 41 20.15 -8.19 55.29
N ASN A 42 20.35 -7.04 54.65
CA ASN A 42 21.64 -6.36 54.62
C ASN A 42 21.78 -5.39 55.81
N ARG A 43 21.90 -5.96 57.02
CA ARG A 43 21.82 -5.34 58.35
C ARG A 43 22.83 -4.22 58.67
N SER A 44 23.64 -3.78 57.71
CA SER A 44 24.82 -2.92 57.91
C SER A 44 24.60 -1.43 57.63
N ARG A 45 23.37 -0.99 57.29
CA ARG A 45 23.13 0.37 56.78
C ARG A 45 22.44 1.29 57.79
N THR A 46 22.84 2.56 57.76
CA THR A 46 22.36 3.63 58.65
C THR A 46 21.06 4.27 58.18
N ASP A 47 20.73 4.14 56.89
CA ASP A 47 19.57 4.80 56.29
C ASP A 47 18.28 4.07 56.65
N LEU A 48 17.15 4.78 56.60
CA LEU A 48 15.86 4.16 56.86
C LEU A 48 15.40 3.39 55.62
N PRO A 49 14.91 2.13 55.75
CA PRO A 49 14.55 1.30 54.60
C PRO A 49 13.54 1.96 53.64
N TRP A 50 12.56 2.70 54.19
CA TRP A 50 11.57 3.41 53.39
C TRP A 50 12.14 4.60 52.62
N GLU A 51 13.23 5.22 53.08
CA GLU A 51 13.87 6.31 52.33
C GLU A 51 14.59 5.79 51.08
N VAL A 52 15.07 4.54 51.13
CA VAL A 52 15.78 3.91 50.01
C VAL A 52 14.81 3.19 49.07
N CYS A 53 13.79 2.52 49.60
CA CYS A 53 12.93 1.63 48.82
C CYS A 53 11.57 2.21 48.41
N LEU A 54 11.03 3.23 49.09
CA LEU A 54 9.74 3.82 48.70
C LEU A 54 9.95 5.06 47.82
N SER A 55 9.80 4.86 46.51
CA SER A 55 9.95 5.91 45.47
C SER A 55 9.04 7.13 45.63
N LYS A 56 7.88 6.97 46.29
CA LYS A 56 6.77 7.94 46.27
C LYS A 56 7.01 9.22 47.09
N TYR A 57 8.13 9.32 47.81
CA TYR A 57 8.32 10.35 48.85
C TYR A 57 9.38 11.40 48.56
N ARG A 58 9.97 11.50 47.36
CA ARG A 58 11.09 12.43 47.13
C ARG A 58 11.01 13.30 45.88
N ASN A 59 11.18 14.60 46.11
CA ASN A 59 11.55 15.63 45.13
C ASN A 59 13.09 15.81 45.01
N SER A 60 13.89 14.93 45.63
CA SER A 60 15.35 15.12 45.68
C SER A 60 16.05 14.42 44.51
N THR A 61 16.92 15.15 43.82
CA THR A 61 17.88 14.66 42.82
C THR A 61 18.95 13.71 43.38
N ASP A 62 18.87 13.34 44.65
CA ASP A 62 19.87 12.53 45.33
C ASP A 62 19.75 11.06 44.91
N SER A 63 20.88 10.49 44.49
CA SER A 63 20.98 9.10 44.07
C SER A 63 20.85 8.14 45.26
N MET A 64 20.08 7.06 45.11
CA MET A 64 19.89 6.07 46.16
C MET A 64 21.05 5.05 46.22
N PRO A 65 21.43 4.55 47.41
CA PRO A 65 22.47 3.53 47.52
C PRO A 65 22.01 2.23 46.85
N LEU A 66 22.89 1.61 46.06
CA LEU A 66 22.61 0.37 45.36
C LEU A 66 22.31 -0.78 46.35
N ILE A 67 21.13 -1.38 46.28
CA ILE A 67 20.81 -2.66 46.93
C ILE A 67 20.71 -3.71 45.84
N THR A 68 21.51 -4.76 46.01
CA THR A 68 21.53 -5.92 45.13
C THR A 68 21.00 -7.14 45.85
N ALA A 69 20.34 -8.04 45.13
CA ALA A 69 19.95 -9.35 45.61
C ALA A 69 20.27 -10.42 44.57
N THR A 70 20.35 -11.69 44.98
CA THR A 70 20.45 -12.78 44.02
C THR A 70 19.09 -13.07 43.40
N LEU A 71 19.07 -13.61 42.18
CA LEU A 71 17.84 -13.99 41.49
C LEU A 71 17.05 -15.04 42.29
N GLY A 72 17.74 -15.99 42.93
CA GLY A 72 17.16 -16.99 43.84
C GLY A 72 16.49 -16.35 45.04
N PHE A 73 17.10 -15.32 45.64
CA PHE A 73 16.48 -14.53 46.70
C PHE A 73 15.18 -13.88 46.23
N CYS A 74 15.22 -13.23 45.06
CA CYS A 74 14.05 -12.56 44.49
C CYS A 74 12.89 -13.52 44.25
N LYS A 75 13.18 -14.69 43.65
CA LYS A 75 12.17 -15.73 43.40
C LYS A 75 11.51 -16.23 44.69
N GLN A 76 12.27 -16.34 45.79
CA GLN A 76 11.77 -16.86 47.06
C GLN A 76 11.03 -15.83 47.90
N ASN A 77 11.47 -14.57 47.89
CA ASN A 77 11.05 -13.56 48.87
C ASN A 77 10.18 -12.45 48.28
N CYS A 78 10.29 -12.20 46.97
CA CYS A 78 9.62 -11.07 46.30
C CYS A 78 8.32 -11.45 45.60
N GLY A 79 7.91 -12.73 45.65
CA GLY A 79 6.62 -13.19 45.16
C GLY A 79 5.50 -12.91 46.16
N ALA A 80 4.87 -11.74 46.09
CA ALA A 80 3.65 -11.49 46.84
C ALA A 80 2.44 -12.09 46.10
N THR A 81 1.45 -12.56 46.85
CA THR A 81 0.07 -12.75 46.38
C THR A 81 -0.57 -11.37 46.19
N SER A 82 -0.07 -10.58 45.26
CA SER A 82 -0.68 -9.30 44.89
C SER A 82 -1.72 -9.56 43.80
N ALA A 83 -2.96 -9.18 44.10
CA ALA A 83 -4.02 -9.06 43.13
C ALA A 83 -3.54 -8.23 41.94
N PHE A 84 -3.94 -8.60 40.71
CA PHE A 84 -3.79 -7.82 39.49
C PHE A 84 -3.65 -6.33 39.83
N ASN A 85 -2.47 -5.76 39.58
CA ASN A 85 -2.11 -4.43 40.03
C ASN A 85 -3.22 -3.46 39.62
N THR A 86 -4.07 -3.06 40.56
CA THR A 86 -5.21 -2.15 40.32
C THR A 86 -4.73 -0.75 39.96
N LYS A 87 -3.42 -0.51 40.02
CA LYS A 87 -2.78 0.71 39.58
C LYS A 87 -2.90 0.84 38.06
N LEU A 88 -3.32 2.03 37.64
CA LEU A 88 -3.48 2.48 36.24
C LEU A 88 -2.14 2.54 35.45
N GLU A 89 -1.08 1.86 35.88
CA GLU A 89 0.26 1.89 35.27
C GLU A 89 0.21 1.41 33.80
N TRP A 90 -0.67 0.47 33.49
CA TRP A 90 -0.89 -0.02 32.12
C TRP A 90 -1.60 0.97 31.21
N LEU A 91 -2.33 1.93 31.79
CA LEU A 91 -3.11 2.89 31.01
C LEU A 91 -2.18 3.82 30.23
N GLN A 92 -1.05 4.22 30.82
CA GLN A 92 -0.12 5.14 30.18
C GLN A 92 0.51 4.55 28.90
N PRO A 93 1.14 3.36 28.87
CA PRO A 93 1.62 2.76 27.62
C PRO A 93 0.51 2.57 26.58
N LEU A 94 -0.69 2.19 27.04
CA LEU A 94 -1.84 1.98 26.16
C LEU A 94 -2.27 3.26 25.45
N THR A 95 -2.46 4.36 26.20
CA THR A 95 -2.92 5.64 25.64
C THR A 95 -1.81 6.41 24.93
N THR A 96 -0.57 6.29 25.40
CA THR A 96 0.57 7.06 24.87
C THR A 96 1.11 6.43 23.58
N TRP A 97 1.18 5.10 23.50
CA TRP A 97 1.86 4.41 22.40
C TRP A 97 0.94 3.51 21.61
N ILE A 98 0.22 2.60 22.27
CA ILE A 98 -0.50 1.55 21.56
C ILE A 98 -1.67 2.13 20.77
N PHE A 99 -2.52 2.94 21.40
CA PHE A 99 -3.71 3.48 20.75
C PHE A 99 -3.37 4.39 19.54
N PRO A 100 -2.45 5.37 19.65
CA PRO A 100 -2.04 6.16 18.48
C PRO A 100 -1.44 5.32 17.35
N MET A 101 -0.65 4.29 17.69
CA MET A 101 -0.05 3.40 16.69
C MET A 101 -1.10 2.50 16.03
N LEU A 102 -2.12 2.05 16.74
CA LEU A 102 -3.26 1.34 16.16
C LEU A 102 -4.07 2.24 15.22
N VAL A 103 -4.25 3.53 15.56
CA VAL A 103 -4.89 4.51 14.68
C VAL A 103 -4.06 4.69 13.40
N LEU A 104 -2.74 4.84 13.52
CA LEU A 104 -1.82 4.93 12.37
C LEU A 104 -1.82 3.66 11.51
N LEU A 105 -1.90 2.48 12.14
CA LEU A 105 -2.00 1.19 11.47
C LEU A 105 -3.35 1.05 10.75
N ALA A 106 -4.43 1.53 11.34
CA ALA A 106 -5.76 1.54 10.74
C ALA A 106 -5.86 2.46 9.51
N ASN A 107 -5.06 3.52 9.49
CA ASN A 107 -4.88 4.39 8.34
C ASN A 107 -3.89 3.86 7.30
N LEU A 108 -3.31 2.67 7.50
CA LEU A 108 -2.55 2.06 6.42
C LEU A 108 -3.49 1.76 5.26
N PRO A 109 -3.07 2.08 4.03
CA PRO A 109 -3.88 1.77 2.87
C PRO A 109 -3.75 0.26 2.58
N VAL A 110 -4.70 -0.51 3.14
CA VAL A 110 -4.83 -1.96 3.01
C VAL A 110 -5.51 -2.33 1.69
N GLY A 111 -5.17 -3.47 1.12
CA GLY A 111 -5.84 -4.00 -0.05
C GLY A 111 -7.22 -4.65 0.24
N ASP A 112 -8.22 -4.31 -0.56
CA ASP A 112 -9.45 -5.09 -0.73
C ASP A 112 -9.21 -6.56 -1.14
N LEU A 113 -10.08 -7.46 -0.67
CA LEU A 113 -10.09 -8.87 -1.08
C LEU A 113 -10.29 -8.99 -2.60
N PRO A 114 -9.51 -9.84 -3.30
CA PRO A 114 -9.70 -10.02 -4.73
C PRO A 114 -11.08 -10.66 -5.02
N MET A 115 -11.92 -9.97 -5.81
CA MET A 115 -13.33 -10.36 -6.08
C MET A 115 -13.47 -11.79 -6.62
N ARG A 116 -12.48 -12.29 -7.38
CA ARG A 116 -12.49 -13.67 -7.92
C ARG A 116 -12.64 -14.73 -6.83
N PHE A 117 -12.11 -14.50 -5.63
CA PHE A 117 -12.24 -15.42 -4.52
C PHE A 117 -13.64 -15.40 -3.90
N ILE A 118 -14.28 -14.23 -3.85
CA ILE A 118 -15.64 -14.07 -3.31
C ILE A 118 -16.65 -14.82 -4.19
N ILE A 119 -16.61 -14.58 -5.50
CA ILE A 119 -17.56 -15.15 -6.46
C ILE A 119 -17.50 -16.68 -6.45
N GLN A 120 -16.31 -17.26 -6.29
CA GLN A 120 -16.14 -18.71 -6.33
C GLN A 120 -16.58 -19.42 -5.03
N TYR A 121 -16.71 -18.70 -3.91
CA TYR A 121 -16.96 -19.31 -2.60
C TYR A 121 -17.85 -18.43 -1.70
N ARG A 122 -19.13 -18.80 -1.54
CA ARG A 122 -20.08 -18.08 -0.68
C ARG A 122 -19.63 -17.93 0.80
N ILE A 123 -18.82 -18.87 1.32
CA ILE A 123 -18.26 -18.80 2.68
C ILE A 123 -17.23 -17.65 2.82
N LEU A 124 -16.58 -17.25 1.73
CA LEU A 124 -15.59 -16.18 1.74
C LEU A 124 -16.22 -14.78 1.92
N GLU A 125 -17.54 -14.64 1.82
CA GLU A 125 -18.24 -13.40 2.14
C GLU A 125 -18.06 -13.01 3.63
N TYR A 126 -18.12 -13.99 4.54
CA TYR A 126 -17.84 -13.77 5.97
C TYR A 126 -16.35 -13.51 6.24
N VAL A 127 -15.47 -14.15 5.47
CA VAL A 127 -14.02 -13.93 5.55
C VAL A 127 -13.64 -12.54 5.06
N ASN A 128 -14.42 -11.94 4.16
CA ASN A 128 -14.16 -10.58 3.66
C ASN A 128 -14.15 -9.54 4.79
N VAL A 129 -15.00 -9.72 5.81
CA VAL A 129 -15.00 -8.86 7.02
C VAL A 129 -13.67 -8.95 7.79
N LEU A 130 -13.05 -10.13 7.80
CA LEU A 130 -11.77 -10.38 8.47
C LEU A 130 -10.56 -10.10 7.58
N TRP A 131 -10.75 -9.78 6.30
CA TRP A 131 -9.65 -9.60 5.36
C TRP A 131 -8.71 -8.44 5.73
N PRO A 132 -9.20 -7.25 6.11
CA PRO A 132 -8.31 -6.17 6.56
C PRO A 132 -7.44 -6.60 7.74
N TYR A 133 -7.99 -7.41 8.65
CA TYR A 133 -7.25 -7.96 9.78
C TYR A 133 -6.14 -8.93 9.32
N ILE A 134 -6.40 -9.80 8.35
CA ILE A 134 -5.38 -10.69 7.78
C ILE A 134 -4.23 -9.90 7.16
N GLU A 135 -4.53 -8.80 6.47
CA GLU A 135 -3.49 -7.95 5.90
C GLU A 135 -2.73 -7.18 7.00
N TRP A 136 -3.39 -6.67 8.04
CA TRP A 136 -2.70 -6.09 9.20
C TRP A 136 -1.80 -7.10 9.91
N VAL A 137 -2.26 -8.33 10.11
CA VAL A 137 -1.41 -9.43 10.64
C VAL A 137 -0.23 -9.67 9.71
N SER A 138 -0.42 -9.61 8.39
CA SER A 138 0.70 -9.72 7.47
C SER A 138 1.66 -8.53 7.57
N VAL A 139 1.16 -7.30 7.75
CA VAL A 139 1.99 -6.10 7.86
C VAL A 139 2.77 -6.10 9.18
N LEU A 140 2.13 -6.46 10.29
CA LEU A 140 2.78 -6.58 11.60
C LEU A 140 3.74 -7.79 11.65
N GLY A 141 3.48 -8.84 10.88
CA GLY A 141 4.30 -10.04 10.83
C GLY A 141 5.49 -9.93 9.87
N ASP A 142 5.37 -9.11 8.82
CA ASP A 142 6.40 -8.84 7.82
C ASP A 142 6.40 -7.35 7.43
N PRO A 143 6.75 -6.45 8.38
CA PRO A 143 6.78 -5.02 8.12
C PRO A 143 7.87 -4.63 7.12
N ALA A 144 8.94 -5.42 6.97
CA ALA A 144 9.98 -5.21 5.98
C ALA A 144 9.43 -5.21 4.54
N SER A 145 8.56 -6.17 4.22
CA SER A 145 7.88 -6.20 2.91
C SER A 145 6.92 -5.04 2.71
N ALA A 146 6.26 -4.58 3.78
CA ALA A 146 5.38 -3.41 3.72
C ALA A 146 6.19 -2.12 3.46
N PHE A 147 7.34 -1.96 4.11
CA PHE A 147 8.28 -0.87 3.82
C PHE A 147 8.79 -0.94 2.38
N CYS A 148 9.26 -2.11 1.94
CA CYS A 148 9.73 -2.33 0.56
C CYS A 148 8.67 -1.89 -0.47
N ALA A 149 7.41 -2.24 -0.22
CA ALA A 149 6.28 -1.78 -1.02
C ALA A 149 6.07 -0.26 -0.98
N ALA A 150 6.02 0.34 0.20
CA ALA A 150 5.84 1.78 0.34
C ALA A 150 6.98 2.58 -0.31
N TYR A 151 8.24 2.19 -0.08
CA TYR A 151 9.42 2.79 -0.69
C TYR A 151 9.43 2.65 -2.19
N SER A 152 9.22 1.45 -2.73
CA SER A 152 9.22 1.24 -4.18
C SER A 152 8.16 2.09 -4.88
N THR A 153 7.02 2.29 -4.23
CA THR A 153 5.93 3.13 -4.76
C THR A 153 6.29 4.60 -4.69
N LEU A 154 6.85 5.07 -3.58
CA LEU A 154 7.29 6.46 -3.42
C LEU A 154 8.40 6.81 -4.43
N VAL A 155 9.37 5.90 -4.61
CA VAL A 155 10.45 6.06 -5.60
C VAL A 155 9.87 6.05 -7.02
N LYS A 156 8.94 5.15 -7.33
CA LYS A 156 8.24 5.12 -8.61
C LYS A 156 7.52 6.45 -8.87
N ASP A 157 6.76 6.96 -7.90
CA ASP A 157 6.04 8.24 -8.03
C ASP A 157 7.01 9.42 -8.20
N PHE A 158 8.10 9.47 -7.43
CA PHE A 158 9.15 10.48 -7.57
C PHE A 158 9.80 10.44 -8.96
N VAL A 159 10.13 9.25 -9.44
CA VAL A 159 10.71 9.03 -10.77
C VAL A 159 9.76 9.51 -11.86
N CYS A 160 8.49 9.06 -11.85
CA CYS A 160 7.50 9.49 -12.83
C CYS A 160 7.28 11.01 -12.78
N SER A 161 7.27 11.61 -11.59
CA SER A 161 7.16 13.07 -11.42
C SER A 161 8.36 13.81 -12.00
N TYR A 162 9.58 13.32 -11.75
CA TYR A 162 10.79 13.87 -12.35
C TYR A 162 10.75 13.78 -13.88
N PHE A 163 10.18 12.71 -14.43
CA PHE A 163 9.97 12.57 -15.87
C PHE A 163 8.95 13.55 -16.42
N LEU A 164 7.80 13.71 -15.77
CA LEU A 164 6.80 14.72 -16.14
C LEU A 164 7.39 16.14 -16.09
N LEU A 165 8.21 16.45 -15.08
CA LEU A 165 8.91 17.73 -15.00
C LEU A 165 9.86 17.94 -16.20
N ARG A 166 10.66 16.93 -16.54
CA ARG A 166 11.59 17.01 -17.68
C ARG A 166 10.86 17.05 -19.02
N ALA A 167 9.75 16.33 -19.13
CA ALA A 167 8.85 16.29 -20.27
C ALA A 167 8.10 17.62 -20.46
N SER A 168 7.86 18.38 -19.40
CA SER A 168 7.35 19.74 -19.52
C SER A 168 8.30 20.62 -20.36
N HIS A 169 9.62 20.43 -20.21
CA HIS A 169 10.62 21.13 -21.03
C HIS A 169 10.83 20.54 -22.42
N LYS A 170 10.70 19.23 -22.58
CA LYS A 170 10.86 18.53 -23.86
C LYS A 170 9.49 18.06 -24.32
N LYS A 171 8.84 18.79 -25.25
CA LYS A 171 7.53 18.50 -25.85
C LYS A 171 7.20 17.00 -25.91
N LEU A 172 6.74 16.45 -24.79
CA LEU A 172 6.36 15.06 -24.68
C LEU A 172 4.93 14.97 -25.15
N ASP A 173 4.61 13.87 -25.81
CA ASP A 173 3.27 13.56 -26.25
C ASP A 173 2.28 13.71 -25.07
N PRO A 174 1.17 14.45 -25.21
CA PRO A 174 0.12 14.52 -24.20
C PRO A 174 -0.36 13.15 -23.72
N LEU A 175 -0.44 12.15 -24.61
CA LEU A 175 -0.81 10.79 -24.25
C LEU A 175 0.22 10.16 -23.31
N ASP A 176 1.52 10.30 -23.60
CA ASP A 176 2.58 9.79 -22.73
C ASP A 176 2.52 10.41 -21.33
N LYS A 177 2.26 11.73 -21.24
CA LYS A 177 2.07 12.40 -19.94
C LYS A 177 0.91 11.77 -19.17
N SER A 178 -0.24 11.62 -19.81
CA SER A 178 -1.44 11.02 -19.19
C SER A 178 -1.21 9.57 -18.78
N LEU A 179 -0.53 8.76 -19.59
CA LEU A 179 -0.19 7.37 -19.25
C LEU A 179 0.77 7.30 -18.05
N ILE A 180 1.78 8.18 -17.98
CA ILE A 180 2.68 8.29 -16.82
C ILE A 180 1.90 8.66 -15.57
N GLY A 181 1.03 9.68 -15.67
CA GLY A 181 0.15 10.09 -14.57
C GLY A 181 -0.77 8.96 -14.11
N LEU A 182 -1.34 8.19 -15.05
CA LEU A 182 -2.15 7.02 -14.74
C LEU A 182 -1.35 5.94 -13.99
N GLY A 183 -0.13 5.62 -14.45
CA GLY A 183 0.76 4.67 -13.77
C GLY A 183 1.18 5.11 -12.36
N MET A 184 1.21 6.42 -12.09
CA MET A 184 1.41 6.95 -10.75
C MET A 184 0.21 6.68 -9.84
N VAL A 185 -0.99 7.04 -10.29
CA VAL A 185 -2.22 6.98 -9.46
C VAL A 185 -2.84 5.59 -9.36
N ALA A 186 -2.63 4.74 -10.37
CA ALA A 186 -3.23 3.41 -10.47
C ALA A 186 -2.34 2.27 -9.96
N SER A 187 -1.16 2.51 -9.36
CA SER A 187 -0.25 1.41 -9.02
C SER A 187 -0.70 0.42 -7.94
N ARG A 188 -1.89 0.62 -7.37
CA ARG A 188 -2.56 -0.36 -6.51
C ARG A 188 -3.44 -1.36 -7.24
N THR A 189 -3.70 -1.10 -8.51
CA THR A 189 -4.49 -1.95 -9.40
C THR A 189 -3.50 -2.71 -10.29
N ARG A 190 -3.93 -3.80 -10.94
CA ARG A 190 -3.02 -4.57 -11.78
C ARG A 190 -2.99 -3.99 -13.20
N PRO A 191 -1.82 -3.73 -13.78
CA PRO A 191 -1.72 -3.18 -15.13
C PRO A 191 -2.32 -4.10 -16.20
N GLU A 192 -2.33 -5.43 -15.95
CA GLU A 192 -2.94 -6.44 -16.82
C GLU A 192 -4.44 -6.19 -17.09
N GLU A 193 -5.11 -5.46 -16.20
CA GLU A 193 -6.53 -5.09 -16.36
C GLU A 193 -6.71 -3.89 -17.31
N TYR A 194 -5.63 -3.17 -17.61
CA TYR A 194 -5.61 -1.98 -18.44
C TYR A 194 -5.00 -2.29 -19.79
N THR A 195 -5.70 -3.01 -20.65
CA THR A 195 -5.21 -3.13 -22.04
C THR A 195 -5.36 -1.78 -22.72
N LEU A 196 -4.31 -1.28 -23.41
CA LEU A 196 -4.42 -0.01 -24.14
C LEU A 196 -5.59 -0.05 -25.14
N SER A 197 -5.85 -1.23 -25.71
CA SER A 197 -6.99 -1.48 -26.58
C SER A 197 -8.36 -1.34 -25.90
N SER A 198 -8.47 -1.43 -24.57
CA SER A 198 -9.72 -1.18 -23.85
C SER A 198 -10.14 0.30 -23.87
N PHE A 199 -9.20 1.21 -24.10
CA PHE A 199 -9.49 2.64 -24.26
C PHE A 199 -9.97 2.98 -25.68
N ILE A 200 -9.73 2.12 -26.68
CA ILE A 200 -10.07 2.38 -28.09
C ILE A 200 -11.59 2.42 -28.33
N PRO A 201 -12.40 1.43 -27.92
CA PRO A 201 -13.85 1.50 -28.09
C PRO A 201 -14.47 2.75 -27.43
N LEU A 202 -13.93 3.17 -26.29
CA LEU A 202 -14.36 4.38 -25.62
C LEU A 202 -14.02 5.62 -26.45
N ALA A 203 -12.78 5.73 -26.95
CA ALA A 203 -12.35 6.82 -27.79
C ALA A 203 -13.24 6.95 -29.04
N PHE A 204 -13.54 5.83 -29.71
CA PHE A 204 -14.47 5.80 -30.85
C PHE A 204 -15.91 6.18 -30.47
N SER A 205 -16.48 5.59 -29.40
CA SER A 205 -17.85 5.92 -28.96
C SER A 205 -18.00 7.40 -28.63
N ARG A 206 -17.00 7.99 -27.98
CA ARG A 206 -16.96 9.41 -27.64
C ARG A 206 -16.82 10.28 -28.89
N LEU A 207 -15.89 9.97 -29.78
CA LEU A 207 -15.69 10.71 -31.03
C LEU A 207 -16.97 10.71 -31.88
N ILE A 208 -17.63 9.55 -31.99
CA ILE A 208 -18.92 9.45 -32.68
C ILE A 208 -19.98 10.33 -31.99
N SER A 209 -20.02 10.36 -30.66
CA SER A 209 -20.94 11.23 -29.90
C SER A 209 -20.70 12.71 -30.18
N GLU A 210 -19.44 13.14 -30.23
CA GLU A 210 -19.08 14.53 -30.53
C GLU A 210 -19.49 14.93 -31.94
N VAL A 211 -19.22 14.08 -32.93
CA VAL A 211 -19.67 14.29 -34.31
C VAL A 211 -21.19 14.34 -34.43
N LEU A 212 -21.90 13.50 -33.68
CA LEU A 212 -23.37 13.49 -33.65
C LEU A 212 -23.97 14.75 -32.98
N MET A 213 -23.27 15.34 -32.02
CA MET A 213 -23.72 16.52 -31.27
C MET A 213 -23.27 17.84 -31.92
N ASN A 214 -22.30 17.82 -32.84
CA ASN A 214 -21.83 19.01 -33.53
C ASN A 214 -22.87 19.47 -34.58
N PRO A 215 -23.50 20.66 -34.41
CA PRO A 215 -24.52 21.17 -35.32
C PRO A 215 -23.96 21.55 -36.71
N GLU A 216 -22.65 21.75 -36.85
CA GLU A 216 -21.99 22.07 -38.12
C GLU A 216 -21.76 20.84 -38.99
N VAL A 217 -21.80 19.64 -38.41
CA VAL A 217 -21.68 18.40 -39.17
C VAL A 217 -23.04 18.07 -39.80
N THR A 218 -23.19 18.41 -41.07
CA THR A 218 -24.36 18.06 -41.87
C THR A 218 -24.32 16.59 -42.25
N ALA A 219 -24.60 15.71 -41.29
CA ALA A 219 -24.80 14.29 -41.52
C ALA A 219 -26.20 14.06 -42.09
N THR A 220 -26.31 13.26 -43.16
CA THR A 220 -27.61 12.76 -43.62
C THR A 220 -28.28 11.95 -42.50
N PRO A 221 -29.63 11.92 -42.42
CA PRO A 221 -30.32 11.12 -41.41
C PRO A 221 -29.85 9.65 -41.37
N GLN A 222 -29.56 9.08 -42.55
CA GLN A 222 -29.03 7.73 -42.69
C GLN A 222 -27.62 7.56 -42.08
N LEU A 223 -26.70 8.50 -42.34
CA LEU A 223 -25.36 8.47 -41.73
C LEU A 223 -25.47 8.62 -40.20
N ARG A 224 -26.35 9.49 -39.73
CA ARG A 224 -26.60 9.70 -38.29
C ARG A 224 -27.09 8.43 -37.62
N ASP A 225 -28.08 7.74 -38.18
CA ASP A 225 -28.61 6.48 -37.64
C ASP A 225 -27.54 5.37 -37.60
N ARG A 226 -26.70 5.30 -38.63
CA ARG A 226 -25.59 4.33 -38.68
C ARG A 226 -24.46 4.66 -37.72
N LEU A 227 -24.15 5.93 -37.51
CA LEU A 227 -23.23 6.36 -36.46
C LEU A 227 -23.78 6.05 -35.08
N PHE A 228 -25.08 6.22 -34.82
CA PHE A 228 -25.70 5.75 -33.57
C PHE A 228 -25.60 4.24 -33.40
N SER A 229 -25.82 3.47 -34.47
CA SER A 229 -25.63 2.02 -34.44
C SER A 229 -24.18 1.64 -34.14
N LEU A 230 -23.21 2.28 -34.79
CA LEU A 230 -21.79 2.02 -34.58
C LEU A 230 -21.36 2.41 -33.15
N LYS A 231 -21.85 3.56 -32.65
CA LYS A 231 -21.71 3.95 -31.26
C LYS A 231 -22.26 2.89 -30.33
N ASN A 232 -23.45 2.33 -30.60
CA ASN A 232 -24.03 1.26 -29.79
C ASN A 232 -23.18 -0.02 -29.80
N VAL A 233 -22.48 -0.32 -30.91
CA VAL A 233 -21.53 -1.45 -30.99
C VAL A 233 -20.29 -1.17 -30.15
N PHE A 234 -19.69 0.03 -30.22
CA PHE A 234 -18.59 0.40 -29.32
C PHE A 234 -19.03 0.53 -27.85
N ASP A 235 -20.30 0.89 -27.64
CA ASP A 235 -21.01 0.86 -26.37
C ASP A 235 -21.49 -0.56 -26.02
N ASN A 236 -21.15 -1.62 -26.76
CA ASN A 236 -21.42 -3.00 -26.34
C ASN A 236 -20.41 -3.42 -25.26
N LYS A 237 -20.90 -4.07 -24.19
CA LYS A 237 -20.14 -4.46 -22.98
C LYS A 237 -19.12 -5.56 -23.25
N ASP A 238 -19.36 -6.34 -24.30
CA ASP A 238 -18.65 -7.58 -24.54
C ASP A 238 -17.60 -7.45 -25.66
N LEU A 239 -17.58 -6.31 -26.38
CA LEU A 239 -16.62 -6.02 -27.44
C LEU A 239 -15.19 -5.94 -26.88
N LYS A 240 -14.31 -6.84 -27.34
CA LYS A 240 -12.87 -6.84 -27.02
C LYS A 240 -12.06 -6.75 -28.31
N LEU A 241 -11.46 -5.58 -28.54
CA LEU A 241 -10.47 -5.41 -29.61
C LEU A 241 -9.12 -5.98 -29.13
N VAL A 242 -8.70 -7.08 -29.76
CA VAL A 242 -7.38 -7.68 -29.52
C VAL A 242 -6.40 -7.07 -30.52
N LEU A 243 -5.90 -5.88 -30.19
CA LEU A 243 -4.89 -5.17 -30.96
C LEU A 243 -3.55 -5.25 -30.23
N SER A 244 -2.44 -5.32 -30.99
CA SER A 244 -1.11 -5.18 -30.39
C SER A 244 -0.98 -3.80 -29.74
N PRO A 245 -0.23 -3.64 -28.63
CA PRO A 245 -0.05 -2.36 -27.96
C PRO A 245 0.45 -1.24 -28.90
N ALA A 246 1.42 -1.53 -29.78
CA ALA A 246 1.92 -0.56 -30.76
C ALA A 246 0.82 -0.07 -31.71
N LYS A 247 0.08 -0.97 -32.38
CA LYS A 247 -1.07 -0.60 -33.22
C LYS A 247 -2.16 0.16 -32.43
N SER A 248 -2.37 -0.21 -31.16
CA SER A 248 -3.35 0.46 -30.30
C SER A 248 -2.94 1.91 -30.01
N ARG A 249 -1.65 2.13 -29.79
CA ARG A 249 -1.07 3.47 -29.61
C ARG A 249 -1.17 4.28 -30.90
N ASP A 250 -0.74 3.74 -32.04
CA ASP A 250 -0.82 4.44 -33.33
C ASP A 250 -2.25 4.94 -33.63
N MET A 251 -3.27 4.16 -33.26
CA MET A 251 -4.66 4.58 -33.35
C MET A 251 -5.02 5.69 -32.36
N LEU A 252 -4.62 5.56 -31.08
CA LEU A 252 -4.82 6.58 -30.06
C LEU A 252 -4.15 7.91 -30.40
N ASP A 253 -2.93 7.89 -30.94
CA ASP A 253 -2.22 9.08 -31.39
C ASP A 253 -2.96 9.75 -32.56
N GLN A 254 -3.60 8.97 -33.45
CA GLN A 254 -4.46 9.53 -34.51
C GLN A 254 -5.72 10.19 -33.94
N PHE A 255 -6.22 9.77 -32.78
CA PHE A 255 -7.35 10.41 -32.08
C PHE A 255 -7.00 11.78 -31.46
N GLU A 256 -5.72 12.13 -31.39
CA GLU A 256 -5.29 13.44 -30.85
C GLU A 256 -5.39 14.60 -31.85
N VAL A 257 -5.88 14.36 -33.07
CA VAL A 257 -6.06 15.42 -34.08
C VAL A 257 -7.54 15.86 -34.13
N SER A 258 -7.80 17.14 -33.86
CA SER A 258 -9.16 17.71 -33.90
C SER A 258 -9.79 17.54 -35.28
N ASP A 259 -11.02 17.02 -35.31
CA ASP A 259 -11.76 16.81 -36.55
C ASP A 259 -12.99 17.70 -36.64
N THR A 260 -12.79 18.95 -37.03
CA THR A 260 -13.90 19.90 -37.20
C THR A 260 -14.76 19.57 -38.43
N GLU A 261 -14.28 18.74 -39.36
CA GLU A 261 -14.95 18.46 -40.64
C GLU A 261 -15.34 16.99 -40.86
N GLY A 262 -15.15 16.11 -39.87
CA GLY A 262 -15.40 14.67 -40.00
C GLY A 262 -14.37 13.92 -40.88
N LYS A 263 -13.27 14.56 -41.26
CA LYS A 263 -12.18 14.02 -42.10
C LYS A 263 -11.28 13.06 -41.32
N THR A 264 -10.94 13.38 -40.09
CA THR A 264 -10.10 12.53 -39.21
C THR A 264 -10.86 11.29 -38.77
N LEU A 265 -12.12 11.40 -38.33
CA LEU A 265 -12.98 10.27 -37.97
C LEU A 265 -13.13 9.33 -39.16
N ARG A 266 -13.31 9.88 -40.37
CA ARG A 266 -13.33 9.08 -41.60
C ARG A 266 -12.01 8.36 -41.85
N ALA A 267 -10.88 9.06 -41.76
CA ALA A 267 -9.56 8.44 -41.95
C ALA A 267 -9.29 7.34 -40.90
N GLN A 268 -9.73 7.55 -39.66
CA GLN A 268 -9.62 6.59 -38.57
C GLN A 268 -10.55 5.39 -38.74
N LEU A 269 -11.78 5.59 -39.23
CA LEU A 269 -12.69 4.49 -39.57
C LEU A 269 -12.12 3.67 -40.73
N GLN A 270 -11.50 4.29 -41.72
CA GLN A 270 -10.79 3.59 -42.80
C GLN A 270 -9.54 2.85 -42.31
N ALA A 271 -8.77 3.44 -41.38
CA ALA A 271 -7.63 2.76 -40.76
C ALA A 271 -8.08 1.58 -39.90
N LEU A 272 -9.16 1.73 -39.11
CA LEU A 272 -9.77 0.65 -38.34
C LEU A 272 -10.29 -0.45 -39.27
N GLU A 273 -10.95 -0.10 -40.38
CA GLU A 273 -11.40 -1.06 -41.38
C GLU A 273 -10.22 -1.89 -41.91
N GLY A 274 -9.13 -1.23 -42.36
CA GLY A 274 -7.94 -1.91 -42.84
C GLY A 274 -7.30 -2.82 -41.78
N LEU A 275 -7.27 -2.38 -40.52
CA LEU A 275 -6.78 -3.19 -39.40
C LEU A 275 -7.66 -4.41 -39.14
N LEU A 276 -8.99 -4.24 -39.17
CA LEU A 276 -9.95 -5.33 -39.00
C LEU A 276 -9.86 -6.33 -40.15
N GLU A 277 -9.59 -5.89 -41.38
CA GLU A 277 -9.35 -6.74 -42.56
C GLU A 277 -8.00 -7.49 -42.50
N GLU A 278 -6.94 -6.86 -41.98
CA GLU A 278 -5.64 -7.49 -41.79
C GLU A 278 -5.63 -8.56 -40.69
N THR A 279 -6.55 -8.47 -39.72
CA THR A 279 -6.68 -9.51 -38.70
C THR A 279 -7.05 -10.82 -39.38
N PRO A 280 -6.21 -11.86 -39.34
CA PRO A 280 -6.49 -13.09 -40.06
C PRO A 280 -7.82 -13.68 -39.58
N GLN A 281 -8.77 -13.87 -40.49
CA GLN A 281 -10.05 -14.56 -40.24
C GLN A 281 -9.87 -16.05 -39.86
N THR A 282 -8.62 -16.54 -39.81
CA THR A 282 -8.31 -17.89 -39.35
C THR A 282 -8.24 -17.89 -37.82
N PRO A 283 -9.03 -18.74 -37.15
CA PRO A 283 -9.05 -18.75 -35.71
C PRO A 283 -7.71 -19.33 -35.24
N ALA A 284 -6.87 -18.50 -34.61
CA ALA A 284 -5.82 -18.99 -33.74
C ALA A 284 -6.52 -19.61 -32.51
N ILE A 285 -7.12 -20.79 -32.69
CA ILE A 285 -7.61 -21.60 -31.58
C ILE A 285 -6.37 -22.14 -30.87
N LEU A 286 -5.88 -21.37 -29.91
CA LEU A 286 -5.05 -21.90 -28.83
C LEU A 286 -5.97 -22.75 -27.96
N TYR A 287 -6.16 -24.01 -28.36
CA TYR A 287 -6.73 -25.03 -27.49
C TYR A 287 -5.78 -25.20 -26.31
N SER A 288 -6.19 -24.75 -25.11
CA SER A 288 -5.64 -25.22 -23.86
C SER A 288 -6.23 -26.61 -23.56
N PRO A 289 -5.49 -27.73 -23.68
CA PRO A 289 -6.06 -29.03 -23.38
C PRO A 289 -6.18 -29.21 -21.87
N LYS A 290 -7.36 -29.70 -21.46
CA LYS A 290 -7.72 -30.35 -20.18
C LYS A 290 -8.25 -29.45 -19.07
N THR A 291 -9.56 -29.55 -18.81
CA THR A 291 -10.01 -30.46 -17.74
C THR A 291 -11.36 -31.05 -18.11
N GLU A 292 -11.33 -32.34 -18.41
CA GLU A 292 -12.45 -33.22 -18.63
C GLU A 292 -13.22 -33.40 -17.30
N LYS A 293 -14.15 -32.48 -17.02
CA LYS A 293 -15.33 -32.71 -16.19
C LYS A 293 -16.41 -31.76 -16.65
N GLN A 294 -17.29 -32.29 -17.49
CA GLN A 294 -18.50 -31.65 -18.01
C GLN A 294 -19.34 -31.08 -16.85
N LEU A 295 -19.19 -29.80 -16.57
CA LEU A 295 -20.35 -28.94 -16.39
C LEU A 295 -20.45 -28.16 -17.70
N ALA A 296 -21.57 -28.30 -18.39
CA ALA A 296 -21.86 -27.58 -19.62
C ALA A 296 -21.86 -26.07 -19.35
N PHE A 297 -20.71 -25.43 -19.56
CA PHE A 297 -20.68 -24.01 -19.89
C PHE A 297 -20.92 -23.90 -21.41
N PRO A 298 -21.72 -22.91 -21.86
CA PRO A 298 -21.93 -22.68 -23.28
C PRO A 298 -20.58 -22.46 -23.97
N SER A 299 -20.40 -23.10 -25.12
CA SER A 299 -19.20 -22.95 -25.94
C SER A 299 -19.07 -21.50 -26.40
N ILE A 300 -17.92 -20.87 -26.11
CA ILE A 300 -17.56 -19.56 -26.63
C ILE A 300 -17.14 -19.74 -28.11
N THR A 301 -18.14 -19.94 -28.97
CA THR A 301 -18.07 -19.77 -30.43
C THR A 301 -18.88 -18.55 -30.89
N GLU A 302 -19.53 -17.83 -29.97
CA GLU A 302 -20.32 -16.63 -30.28
C GLU A 302 -19.49 -15.34 -30.31
N ALA A 303 -18.29 -15.30 -29.71
CA ALA A 303 -17.42 -14.11 -29.78
C ALA A 303 -16.84 -13.85 -31.18
N THR A 304 -16.98 -14.80 -32.11
CA THR A 304 -16.51 -14.70 -33.50
C THR A 304 -17.51 -14.05 -34.45
N GLU A 305 -18.77 -13.83 -34.06
CA GLU A 305 -19.76 -13.13 -34.90
C GLU A 305 -19.69 -11.60 -34.77
N GLU A 306 -19.17 -11.07 -33.66
CA GLU A 306 -19.18 -9.62 -33.41
C GLU A 306 -18.18 -8.82 -34.26
N VAL A 307 -17.07 -9.43 -34.68
CA VAL A 307 -16.03 -8.75 -35.49
C VAL A 307 -16.47 -8.57 -36.95
N PRO A 308 -17.03 -9.60 -37.64
CA PRO A 308 -17.67 -9.42 -38.95
C PRO A 308 -18.79 -8.38 -38.94
N ASP A 309 -19.60 -8.35 -37.88
CA ASP A 309 -20.69 -7.37 -37.73
C ASP A 309 -20.15 -5.95 -37.52
N LEU A 310 -19.14 -5.77 -36.66
CA LEU A 310 -18.45 -4.48 -36.51
C LEU A 310 -17.81 -4.04 -37.83
N LEU A 311 -17.14 -4.94 -38.54
CA LEU A 311 -16.54 -4.64 -39.84
C LEU A 311 -17.59 -4.26 -40.89
N ALA A 312 -18.74 -4.95 -40.91
CA ALA A 312 -19.85 -4.62 -41.80
C ALA A 312 -20.45 -3.25 -41.48
N VAL A 313 -20.64 -2.92 -40.19
CA VAL A 313 -21.13 -1.60 -39.77
C VAL A 313 -20.12 -0.49 -40.10
N VAL A 314 -18.83 -0.72 -39.89
CA VAL A 314 -17.76 0.23 -40.25
C VAL A 314 -17.71 0.45 -41.76
N LYS A 315 -17.82 -0.62 -42.56
CA LYS A 315 -17.92 -0.56 -44.02
C LYS A 315 -19.13 0.21 -44.49
N ASP A 316 -20.31 -0.09 -43.95
CA ASP A 316 -21.55 0.61 -44.25
C ASP A 316 -21.42 2.12 -43.97
N VAL A 317 -20.84 2.49 -42.80
CA VAL A 317 -20.60 3.89 -42.43
C VAL A 317 -19.62 4.54 -43.42
N ASN A 318 -18.50 3.88 -43.76
CA ASN A 318 -17.51 4.41 -44.69
C ASN A 318 -18.10 4.65 -46.09
N ILE A 319 -18.88 3.70 -46.61
CA ILE A 319 -19.56 3.80 -47.92
C ILE A 319 -20.53 4.97 -47.94
N ILE A 320 -21.42 5.07 -46.94
CA ILE A 320 -22.41 6.15 -46.86
C ILE A 320 -21.71 7.51 -46.73
N TRP A 321 -20.61 7.57 -45.98
CA TRP A 321 -19.83 8.78 -45.85
C TRP A 321 -19.19 9.16 -47.20
N THR A 322 -18.59 8.22 -47.96
CA THR A 322 -17.98 8.46 -49.30
C THR A 322 -18.93 8.99 -50.35
N ASP A 323 -20.20 8.60 -50.28
CA ASP A 323 -21.20 9.02 -51.25
C ASP A 323 -21.87 10.35 -50.89
N THR A 324 -21.64 10.87 -49.68
CA THR A 324 -22.19 12.15 -49.25
C THR A 324 -21.22 13.29 -49.59
N PRO A 325 -21.54 14.20 -50.54
CA PRO A 325 -20.69 15.34 -50.82
C PRO A 325 -20.59 16.27 -49.60
N LEU A 326 -19.37 16.63 -49.21
CA LEU A 326 -19.09 17.65 -48.19
C LEU A 326 -19.51 19.03 -48.73
N GLY A 327 -20.80 19.31 -48.71
CA GLY A 327 -21.35 20.63 -48.96
C GLY A 327 -21.58 21.35 -47.64
N LYS A 328 -21.21 22.64 -47.55
CA LYS A 328 -21.71 23.53 -46.49
C LYS A 328 -23.21 23.70 -46.69
N VAL A 329 -24.02 22.82 -46.10
CA VAL A 329 -25.44 23.10 -45.90
C VAL A 329 -25.49 23.96 -44.64
N VAL A 330 -25.64 25.27 -44.81
CA VAL A 330 -25.95 26.16 -43.69
C VAL A 330 -27.34 25.75 -43.20
N PRO A 331 -27.49 25.19 -41.98
CA PRO A 331 -28.83 24.92 -41.47
C PRO A 331 -29.55 26.26 -41.31
N GLU A 332 -30.77 26.34 -41.83
CA GLU A 332 -31.63 27.50 -41.64
C GLU A 332 -31.87 27.65 -40.13
N ARG A 333 -31.40 28.79 -39.57
CA ARG A 333 -31.24 29.06 -38.13
C ARG A 333 -32.52 28.95 -37.29
N THR A 334 -33.67 28.67 -37.90
CA THR A 334 -35.00 28.79 -37.33
C THR A 334 -35.50 27.53 -36.62
N GLU A 335 -34.89 26.35 -36.81
CA GLU A 335 -35.29 25.13 -36.10
C GLU A 335 -34.50 24.83 -34.82
N ILE A 336 -33.25 25.29 -34.71
CA ILE A 336 -32.36 24.99 -33.58
C ILE A 336 -32.75 25.81 -32.32
N GLU A 337 -33.39 26.97 -32.46
CA GLU A 337 -33.79 27.81 -31.32
C GLU A 337 -34.98 27.28 -30.49
N LYS A 338 -35.68 26.22 -30.94
CA LYS A 338 -36.92 25.77 -30.26
C LYS A 338 -36.74 24.67 -29.21
N VAL A 339 -35.55 24.07 -29.06
CA VAL A 339 -35.40 22.85 -28.25
C VAL A 339 -34.37 22.93 -27.11
N ALA A 340 -33.50 23.94 -27.07
CA ALA A 340 -32.50 24.06 -26.00
C ALA A 340 -32.81 25.22 -25.02
N PRO A 341 -32.80 24.99 -23.68
CA PRO A 341 -32.91 26.07 -22.70
C PRO A 341 -31.69 27.00 -22.79
N LYS A 342 -31.95 28.29 -23.06
CA LYS A 342 -30.94 29.35 -23.13
C LYS A 342 -30.38 29.66 -21.75
N LYS A 343 -29.20 29.10 -21.42
CA LYS A 343 -28.23 29.84 -20.58
C LYS A 343 -27.69 30.95 -21.49
N PRO A 344 -27.66 32.23 -21.09
CA PRO A 344 -27.10 33.30 -21.93
C PRO A 344 -25.60 33.03 -22.13
N ILE A 345 -25.26 32.57 -23.32
CA ILE A 345 -23.89 32.41 -23.79
C ILE A 345 -23.46 33.80 -24.29
N ASP A 346 -22.35 34.31 -23.78
CA ASP A 346 -21.77 35.57 -24.25
C ASP A 346 -21.38 35.42 -25.73
N PRO A 347 -21.98 36.17 -26.67
CA PRO A 347 -21.73 36.01 -28.11
C PRO A 347 -20.33 36.44 -28.54
N ASN A 348 -19.51 37.02 -27.65
CA ASN A 348 -18.11 37.37 -27.94
C ASN A 348 -17.10 36.32 -27.45
N LEU A 349 -17.51 35.32 -26.66
CA LEU A 349 -16.73 34.12 -26.42
C LEU A 349 -17.21 33.03 -27.40
N ALA A 350 -16.76 33.14 -28.66
CA ALA A 350 -16.66 31.95 -29.49
C ALA A 350 -15.47 31.14 -28.98
N GLU A 351 -15.62 30.53 -27.80
CA GLU A 351 -14.68 29.53 -27.29
C GLU A 351 -14.53 28.47 -28.38
N GLU A 352 -13.30 28.28 -28.85
CA GLU A 352 -12.97 27.12 -29.68
C GLU A 352 -13.51 25.88 -28.96
N PRO A 353 -14.19 24.95 -29.65
CA PRO A 353 -14.72 23.76 -29.00
C PRO A 353 -13.60 23.06 -28.24
N GLU A 354 -13.70 23.10 -26.91
CA GLU A 354 -12.68 22.59 -26.01
C GLU A 354 -12.49 21.10 -26.30
N ARG A 355 -11.26 20.73 -26.65
CA ARG A 355 -10.95 19.45 -27.29
C ARG A 355 -10.80 18.38 -26.22
N ILE A 356 -11.70 17.39 -26.19
CA ILE A 356 -11.73 16.39 -25.10
C ILE A 356 -11.09 15.07 -25.53
N PHE A 357 -9.75 15.06 -25.54
CA PHE A 357 -8.89 13.93 -25.95
C PHE A 357 -8.95 12.72 -25.00
N PRO A 358 -8.50 11.50 -25.40
CA PRO A 358 -8.28 10.40 -24.45
C PRO A 358 -7.42 10.80 -23.25
N SER A 359 -6.44 11.68 -23.48
CA SER A 359 -5.60 12.29 -22.47
C SER A 359 -6.38 13.15 -21.46
N THR A 360 -7.48 13.82 -21.87
CA THR A 360 -8.36 14.59 -20.95
C THR A 360 -9.22 13.67 -20.07
N SER A 361 -9.70 12.53 -20.59
CA SER A 361 -10.43 11.56 -19.76
C SER A 361 -9.52 11.02 -18.67
N ILE A 362 -8.27 10.71 -19.03
CA ILE A 362 -7.24 10.31 -18.06
C ILE A 362 -6.88 11.46 -17.11
N LYS A 363 -6.79 12.71 -17.60
CA LYS A 363 -6.59 13.93 -16.79
C LYS A 363 -7.68 14.03 -15.71
N HIS A 364 -8.95 13.90 -16.08
CA HIS A 364 -10.08 13.90 -15.14
C HIS A 364 -9.99 12.75 -14.12
N VAL A 365 -9.55 11.56 -14.52
CA VAL A 365 -9.30 10.45 -13.56
C VAL A 365 -8.20 10.84 -12.57
N ILE A 366 -7.09 11.40 -13.06
CA ILE A 366 -5.96 11.83 -12.23
C ILE A 366 -6.41 12.93 -11.25
N GLN A 367 -7.16 13.92 -11.72
CA GLN A 367 -7.72 15.00 -10.91
C GLN A 367 -8.72 14.50 -9.88
N ALA A 368 -9.64 13.61 -10.26
CA ALA A 368 -10.57 13.01 -9.31
C ALA A 368 -9.83 12.25 -8.21
N ILE A 369 -8.80 11.47 -8.58
CA ILE A 369 -7.95 10.75 -7.62
C ILE A 369 -7.16 11.72 -6.75
N ARG A 370 -6.66 12.82 -7.31
CA ARG A 370 -5.99 13.90 -6.56
C ARG A 370 -6.93 14.52 -5.53
N ARG A 371 -8.09 15.02 -5.94
CA ARG A 371 -9.10 15.65 -5.05
C ARG A 371 -9.54 14.71 -3.92
N SER A 372 -9.67 13.41 -4.20
CA SER A 372 -10.00 12.41 -3.16
C SER A 372 -8.98 12.31 -2.03
N ARG A 373 -7.78 12.85 -2.24
CA ARG A 373 -6.62 12.74 -1.34
C ARG A 373 -6.32 14.03 -0.57
N ASP A 374 -7.12 15.09 -0.71
CA ASP A 374 -6.97 16.31 0.10
C ASP A 374 -7.21 16.02 1.59
N ASN A 375 -7.99 14.96 1.88
CA ASN A 375 -8.17 14.41 3.23
C ASN A 375 -6.90 13.74 3.81
N PHE A 376 -5.77 13.70 3.11
CA PHE A 376 -4.52 13.17 3.64
C PHE A 376 -4.03 13.94 4.87
N LEU A 377 -4.19 15.27 4.87
CA LEU A 377 -3.84 16.11 6.02
C LEU A 377 -4.60 15.66 7.27
N THR A 378 -5.90 15.39 7.14
CA THR A 378 -6.71 14.97 8.28
C THR A 378 -6.43 13.53 8.71
N SER A 379 -6.14 12.62 7.76
CA SER A 379 -5.93 11.20 8.09
C SER A 379 -4.55 10.88 8.66
N VAL A 380 -3.49 11.62 8.27
CA VAL A 380 -2.11 11.34 8.72
C VAL A 380 -1.58 12.40 9.67
N ALA A 381 -1.81 13.70 9.40
CA ALA A 381 -1.21 14.75 10.21
C ALA A 381 -1.79 14.77 11.63
N PHE A 382 -3.10 14.52 11.81
CA PHE A 382 -3.70 14.51 13.13
C PHE A 382 -3.14 13.38 14.04
N PRO A 383 -3.13 12.09 13.63
CA PRO A 383 -2.47 11.06 14.42
C PRO A 383 -0.98 11.32 14.66
N MET A 384 -0.28 11.92 13.70
CA MET A 384 1.14 12.28 13.84
C MET A 384 1.35 13.37 14.91
N VAL A 385 0.51 14.40 14.95
CA VAL A 385 0.53 15.43 16.01
C VAL A 385 0.27 14.81 17.39
N LEU A 386 -0.67 13.87 17.50
CA LEU A 386 -0.91 13.15 18.75
C LEU A 386 0.31 12.33 19.18
N VAL A 387 0.95 11.62 18.26
CA VAL A 387 2.19 10.89 18.55
C VAL A 387 3.30 11.85 18.99
N PHE A 388 3.40 13.04 18.38
CA PHE A 388 4.38 14.05 18.79
C PHE A 388 4.12 14.64 20.16
N ALA A 389 2.88 14.95 20.50
CA ALA A 389 2.50 15.38 21.85
C ALA A 389 2.90 14.32 22.89
N ASN A 390 2.67 13.04 22.57
CA ASN A 390 3.05 11.92 23.41
C ASN A 390 4.57 11.75 23.55
N ILE A 391 5.34 11.98 22.48
CA ILE A 391 6.81 11.98 22.53
C ILE A 391 7.31 13.11 23.43
N ILE A 392 6.81 14.33 23.28
CA ILE A 392 7.19 15.49 24.11
C ILE A 392 6.86 15.22 25.58
N ASN A 393 5.66 14.71 25.87
CA ASN A 393 5.26 14.35 27.22
C ASN A 393 6.19 13.26 27.80
N THR A 394 6.53 12.24 27.02
CA THR A 394 7.45 11.18 27.44
C THR A 394 8.83 11.72 27.76
N PHE A 395 9.39 12.62 26.93
CA PHE A 395 10.67 13.26 27.25
C PHE A 395 10.59 14.14 28.50
N SER A 396 9.52 14.91 28.67
CA SER A 396 9.30 15.70 29.88
C SER A 396 9.28 14.82 31.13
N THR A 397 8.59 13.68 31.09
CA THR A 397 8.61 12.68 32.18
C THR A 397 10.00 12.08 32.35
N ALA A 398 10.67 11.69 31.27
CA ALA A 398 12.03 11.13 31.29
C ALA A 398 13.07 12.04 31.95
N TYR A 399 12.95 13.36 31.78
CA TYR A 399 13.83 14.32 32.42
C TYR A 399 13.55 14.53 33.90
N LYS A 400 12.28 14.38 34.32
CA LYS A 400 11.88 14.51 35.73
C LYS A 400 12.20 13.25 36.52
N ASP A 401 12.01 12.09 35.90
CA ASP A 401 12.04 10.78 36.54
C ASP A 401 13.24 9.96 36.05
N LEU A 402 14.43 10.58 36.03
CA LEU A 402 15.66 9.91 35.59
C LEU A 402 15.99 8.70 36.48
N GLY A 403 16.23 7.55 35.85
CA GLY A 403 16.53 6.31 36.55
C GLY A 403 15.29 5.53 37.00
N ASP A 404 14.09 6.02 36.71
CA ASP A 404 12.84 5.27 36.84
C ASP A 404 12.72 4.21 35.74
N GLU A 405 12.39 2.99 36.15
CA GLU A 405 12.25 1.85 35.24
C GLU A 405 11.04 2.03 34.33
N ASP A 406 9.89 2.43 34.87
CA ASP A 406 8.64 2.51 34.11
C ASP A 406 8.74 3.56 32.99
N THR A 407 9.38 4.68 33.29
CA THR A 407 9.69 5.73 32.31
C THR A 407 10.60 5.23 31.19
N ALA A 408 11.67 4.49 31.53
CA ALA A 408 12.55 3.90 30.52
C ALA A 408 11.82 2.89 29.62
N GLN A 409 10.90 2.10 30.19
CA GLN A 409 10.09 1.17 29.41
C GLN A 409 9.09 1.89 28.52
N GLY A 410 8.49 2.98 28.99
CA GLY A 410 7.69 3.88 28.16
C GLY A 410 8.48 4.35 26.93
N ILE A 411 9.73 4.77 27.13
CA ILE A 411 10.64 5.17 26.05
C ILE A 411 10.95 4.00 25.11
N ALA A 412 11.27 2.82 25.66
CA ALA A 412 11.62 1.63 24.87
C ALA A 412 10.45 1.21 23.97
N TYR A 413 9.22 1.16 24.49
CA TYR A 413 8.04 0.82 23.70
C TYR A 413 7.68 1.90 22.68
N GLY A 414 7.79 3.18 23.04
CA GLY A 414 7.62 4.27 22.08
C GLY A 414 8.59 4.12 20.91
N THR A 415 9.87 3.92 21.23
CA THR A 415 10.94 3.67 20.25
C THR A 415 10.67 2.42 19.40
N TRP A 416 10.19 1.34 20.02
CA TRP A 416 9.89 0.10 19.33
C TRP A 416 8.79 0.28 18.28
N TYR A 417 7.73 1.03 18.56
CA TYR A 417 6.64 1.26 17.60
C TYR A 417 6.92 2.37 16.59
N MET A 418 8.06 3.07 16.65
CA MET A 418 8.36 4.15 15.70
C MET A 418 8.34 3.70 14.24
N TRP A 419 8.64 2.44 13.95
CA TRP A 419 8.54 1.93 12.58
C TRP A 419 7.09 1.96 12.06
N ILE A 420 6.06 1.84 12.91
CA ILE A 420 4.65 1.95 12.49
C ILE A 420 4.35 3.38 12.02
N LEU A 421 4.84 4.38 12.75
CA LEU A 421 4.73 5.79 12.36
C LEU A 421 5.36 6.03 10.99
N ILE A 422 6.62 5.59 10.82
CA ILE A 422 7.34 5.75 9.55
C ILE A 422 6.58 5.03 8.43
N LEU A 423 6.21 3.77 8.62
CA LEU A 423 5.47 3.00 7.61
C LEU A 423 4.14 3.66 7.24
N SER A 424 3.41 4.20 8.21
CA SER A 424 2.12 4.87 7.99
C SER A 424 2.27 6.13 7.14
N VAL A 425 3.27 6.97 7.43
CA VAL A 425 3.57 8.16 6.63
C VAL A 425 4.03 7.78 5.22
N PHE A 426 4.96 6.85 5.09
CA PHE A 426 5.45 6.41 3.77
C PHE A 426 4.33 5.78 2.92
N SER A 427 3.46 4.96 3.51
CA SER A 427 2.39 4.29 2.76
C SER A 427 1.31 5.27 2.30
N ASN A 428 1.06 6.34 3.06
CA ASN A 428 0.06 7.34 2.72
C ASN A 428 0.60 8.47 1.84
N THR A 429 1.93 8.65 1.71
CA THR A 429 2.55 9.71 0.89
C THR A 429 2.62 9.38 -0.60
N THR A 430 2.44 8.11 -0.98
CA THR A 430 2.46 7.66 -2.39
C THR A 430 1.25 8.15 -3.18
N ALA A 431 1.42 8.56 -4.45
CA ALA A 431 0.38 8.99 -5.37
C ALA A 431 -0.78 8.00 -5.47
N SER A 432 -0.46 6.70 -5.41
CA SER A 432 -1.42 5.61 -5.48
C SER A 432 -2.18 5.31 -4.18
N SER A 433 -2.10 6.15 -3.14
CA SER A 433 -2.73 5.85 -1.84
C SER A 433 -4.27 5.91 -1.85
N ALA A 434 -4.90 6.25 -2.97
CA ALA A 434 -6.35 6.27 -3.09
C ALA A 434 -6.95 4.87 -2.91
N ARG A 435 -8.18 4.81 -2.36
CA ARG A 435 -8.92 3.56 -2.26
C ARG A 435 -9.16 3.01 -3.67
N THR A 436 -8.88 1.73 -3.87
CA THR A 436 -9.03 1.02 -5.14
C THR A 436 -10.44 1.13 -5.71
N LYS A 437 -11.46 1.11 -4.84
CA LYS A 437 -12.84 1.38 -5.24
C LYS A 437 -13.03 2.78 -5.84
N PHE A 438 -12.42 3.80 -5.25
CA PHE A 438 -12.50 5.17 -5.78
C PHE A 438 -11.79 5.28 -7.14
N VAL A 439 -10.60 4.68 -7.28
CA VAL A 439 -9.89 4.63 -8.57
C VAL A 439 -10.75 3.93 -9.63
N ARG A 440 -11.40 2.81 -9.27
CA ARG A 440 -12.34 2.10 -10.14
C ARG A 440 -13.53 2.98 -10.53
N ASP A 441 -14.13 3.65 -9.55
CA ASP A 441 -15.29 4.51 -9.78
C ASP A 441 -14.91 5.72 -10.65
N ALA A 442 -13.74 6.33 -10.42
CA ALA A 442 -13.21 7.42 -11.24
C ALA A 442 -12.92 7.00 -12.68
N LEU A 443 -12.31 5.82 -12.88
CA LEU A 443 -12.10 5.22 -14.20
C LEU A 443 -13.44 4.91 -14.89
N ARG A 444 -14.43 4.45 -14.12
CA ARG A 444 -15.76 4.16 -14.65
C ARG A 444 -16.50 5.43 -15.06
N THR A 445 -16.50 6.46 -14.22
CA THR A 445 -17.25 7.70 -14.47
C THR A 445 -16.59 8.54 -15.55
N SER A 446 -15.26 8.65 -15.52
CA SER A 446 -14.53 9.62 -16.34
C SER A 446 -13.98 8.99 -17.62
N ALA A 447 -13.58 7.72 -17.57
CA ALA A 447 -13.09 6.96 -18.71
C ALA A 447 -14.08 5.89 -19.19
N GLY A 448 -15.34 5.90 -18.71
CA GLY A 448 -16.39 4.97 -19.18
C GLY A 448 -16.05 3.47 -19.05
N ILE A 449 -14.99 3.11 -18.33
CA ILE A 449 -14.51 1.74 -18.27
C ILE A 449 -15.46 0.93 -17.39
N ARG A 450 -15.95 -0.20 -17.91
CA ARG A 450 -17.10 -0.89 -17.31
C ARG A 450 -16.68 -1.75 -16.13
N GLU A 451 -17.57 -1.86 -15.15
CA GLU A 451 -17.34 -2.60 -13.89
C GLU A 451 -16.94 -4.07 -14.10
N LYS A 452 -17.43 -4.74 -15.15
CA LYS A 452 -17.07 -6.13 -15.47
C LYS A 452 -15.68 -6.26 -16.11
N GLN A 453 -15.13 -5.17 -16.67
CA GLN A 453 -13.84 -5.16 -17.36
C GLN A 453 -12.72 -4.78 -16.41
N ILE A 454 -12.98 -3.88 -15.46
CA ILE A 454 -12.01 -3.55 -14.42
C ILE A 454 -12.22 -4.46 -13.21
N TYR A 455 -11.54 -5.60 -13.22
CA TYR A 455 -11.37 -6.39 -12.02
C TYR A 455 -10.35 -5.72 -11.10
N VAL A 456 -10.55 -4.47 -10.66
CA VAL A 456 -9.57 -3.78 -9.79
C VAL A 456 -9.37 -4.60 -8.52
N GLU A 457 -8.45 -5.55 -8.59
CA GLU A 457 -7.98 -6.32 -7.48
C GLU A 457 -6.96 -5.43 -6.84
N SER A 458 -7.29 -4.98 -5.63
CA SER A 458 -6.27 -4.32 -4.86
C SER A 458 -5.08 -5.26 -4.72
N VAL A 459 -3.90 -4.70 -4.91
CA VAL A 459 -2.68 -5.41 -4.65
C VAL A 459 -2.40 -5.27 -3.16
N MET A 460 -2.34 -6.41 -2.46
CA MET A 460 -1.90 -6.46 -1.07
C MET A 460 -0.60 -5.66 -0.91
N SER A 461 -0.45 -4.96 0.21
CA SER A 461 0.71 -4.08 0.46
C SER A 461 2.04 -4.76 0.11
N ARG A 462 2.27 -5.99 0.57
CA ARG A 462 3.49 -6.78 0.29
C ARG A 462 3.72 -7.23 -1.17
N ASN A 463 2.74 -7.06 -2.05
CA ASN A 463 2.82 -7.42 -3.47
C ASN A 463 3.04 -6.17 -4.35
N ILE A 464 2.90 -4.97 -3.77
CA ILE A 464 2.97 -3.70 -4.52
C ILE A 464 4.30 -3.54 -5.23
N TYR A 465 5.43 -3.97 -4.63
CA TYR A 465 6.72 -3.92 -5.33
C TYR A 465 6.66 -4.62 -6.69
N GLY A 466 6.10 -5.85 -6.74
CA GLY A 466 6.00 -6.59 -7.98
C GLY A 466 5.02 -5.96 -8.95
N ASN A 467 3.95 -5.38 -8.43
CA ASN A 467 3.00 -4.66 -9.24
C ASN A 467 3.58 -3.37 -9.84
N ASN A 468 4.42 -2.64 -9.10
CA ASN A 468 5.11 -1.46 -9.61
C ASN A 468 6.04 -1.84 -10.78
N ALA A 469 6.73 -2.97 -10.70
CA ALA A 469 7.51 -3.50 -11.81
C ALA A 469 6.62 -3.79 -13.03
N ASN A 470 5.44 -4.39 -12.81
CA ASN A 470 4.47 -4.65 -13.87
C ASN A 470 3.95 -3.35 -14.50
N TRP A 471 3.72 -2.29 -13.71
CA TRP A 471 3.30 -0.99 -14.22
C TRP A 471 4.36 -0.34 -15.11
N PHE A 472 5.65 -0.47 -14.77
CA PHE A 472 6.71 0.02 -15.65
C PHE A 472 6.78 -0.74 -16.97
N MET A 473 6.68 -2.08 -16.92
CA MET A 473 6.64 -2.89 -18.14
C MET A 473 5.42 -2.53 -18.99
N TRP A 474 4.27 -2.31 -18.37
CA TRP A 474 3.07 -1.89 -19.06
C TRP A 474 3.24 -0.53 -19.76
N LEU A 475 3.89 0.44 -19.11
CA LEU A 475 4.20 1.73 -19.72
C LEU A 475 5.14 1.56 -20.92
N GLU A 476 6.17 0.71 -20.80
CA GLU A 476 7.08 0.38 -21.88
C GLU A 476 6.37 -0.31 -23.06
N ASP A 477 5.50 -1.29 -22.77
CA ASP A 477 4.66 -1.97 -23.77
C ASP A 477 3.68 -1.00 -24.44
N ALA A 478 3.21 0.02 -23.72
CA ALA A 478 2.40 1.11 -24.26
C ALA A 478 3.23 2.13 -25.07
N GLY A 479 4.51 1.88 -25.30
CA GLY A 479 5.41 2.73 -26.09
C GLY A 479 5.94 3.96 -25.37
N VAL A 480 5.62 4.14 -24.08
CA VAL A 480 6.12 5.28 -23.30
C VAL A 480 7.64 5.12 -23.21
N PRO A 481 8.43 6.15 -23.60
CA PRO A 481 9.87 6.05 -23.60
C PRO A 481 10.38 5.57 -22.24
N THR A 482 11.20 4.52 -22.24
CA THR A 482 11.68 3.90 -21.00
C THR A 482 12.29 4.95 -20.09
N MET A 483 11.58 5.27 -19.01
CA MET A 483 11.99 6.30 -18.06
C MET A 483 13.32 5.92 -17.39
N PHE A 484 13.61 4.63 -17.22
CA PHE A 484 14.91 4.21 -16.71
C PHE A 484 15.30 2.82 -17.22
N ARG A 485 16.56 2.69 -17.64
CA ARG A 485 17.29 1.39 -17.73
C ARG A 485 17.79 0.88 -16.37
N VAL A 486 17.51 1.63 -15.31
CA VAL A 486 18.07 1.39 -13.99
C VAL A 486 17.29 0.24 -13.35
N GLY A 487 17.97 -0.90 -13.21
CA GLY A 487 17.40 -2.17 -12.72
C GLY A 487 16.83 -2.17 -11.30
N ILE A 488 16.65 -1.00 -10.67
CA ILE A 488 16.11 -0.81 -9.33
C ILE A 488 14.64 -1.27 -9.22
N LEU A 489 13.85 -1.16 -10.29
CA LEU A 489 12.41 -1.48 -10.27
C LEU A 489 11.96 -2.51 -11.31
N GLY A 490 12.80 -2.93 -12.26
CA GLY A 490 12.42 -3.89 -13.30
C GLY A 490 13.62 -4.47 -14.07
N PRO A 491 13.44 -5.64 -14.73
CA PRO A 491 14.45 -6.18 -15.62
C PRO A 491 14.60 -5.26 -16.84
N GLY A 492 15.80 -4.76 -17.09
CA GLY A 492 16.10 -4.01 -18.32
C GLY A 492 15.98 -4.89 -19.57
N ASP A 493 15.60 -4.26 -20.67
CA ASP A 493 15.32 -4.76 -22.02
C ASP A 493 15.89 -6.16 -22.28
N LYS A 494 14.98 -7.13 -22.40
CA LYS A 494 15.13 -8.56 -22.75
C LYS A 494 15.17 -9.53 -21.56
N PRO A 495 14.44 -10.67 -21.67
CA PRO A 495 14.47 -11.78 -20.70
C PRO A 495 15.80 -12.54 -20.76
N SER A 496 16.91 -11.84 -20.60
CA SER A 496 18.21 -12.45 -20.39
C SER A 496 18.20 -13.13 -19.02
N ARG A 497 18.83 -14.31 -18.93
CA ARG A 497 19.04 -15.01 -17.67
C ARG A 497 19.72 -14.12 -16.61
N LEU A 498 20.51 -13.14 -17.06
CA LEU A 498 21.14 -12.13 -16.22
C LEU A 498 20.12 -11.15 -15.60
N GLY A 499 19.13 -10.68 -16.37
CA GLY A 499 18.06 -9.79 -15.87
C GLY A 499 17.21 -10.42 -14.77
N GLY A 500 17.06 -11.75 -14.83
CA GLY A 500 16.43 -12.52 -13.75
C GLY A 500 17.17 -12.41 -12.41
N ILE A 501 18.50 -12.50 -12.45
CA ILE A 501 19.35 -12.45 -11.24
C ILE A 501 19.39 -11.03 -10.69
N THR A 502 19.54 -10.01 -11.54
CA THR A 502 19.63 -8.62 -11.09
C THR A 502 18.37 -8.17 -10.36
N HIS A 503 17.18 -8.46 -10.90
CA HIS A 503 15.92 -8.11 -10.23
C HIS A 503 15.74 -8.86 -8.89
N PHE A 504 16.20 -10.12 -8.79
CA PHE A 504 16.19 -10.85 -7.51
C PHE A 504 17.09 -10.16 -6.48
N VAL A 505 18.32 -9.80 -6.86
CA VAL A 505 19.27 -9.09 -6.00
C VAL A 505 18.69 -7.75 -5.55
N TRP A 506 18.11 -6.97 -6.46
CA TRP A 506 17.45 -5.71 -6.11
C TRP A 506 16.29 -5.91 -5.14
N TYR A 507 15.48 -6.95 -5.33
CA TYR A 507 14.39 -7.24 -4.40
C TYR A 507 14.91 -7.62 -3.00
N VAL A 508 16.01 -8.38 -2.91
CA VAL A 508 16.69 -8.66 -1.63
C VAL A 508 17.19 -7.37 -0.97
N ILE A 509 17.83 -6.49 -1.74
CA ILE A 509 18.32 -5.19 -1.24
C ILE A 509 17.16 -4.38 -0.68
N TRP A 510 16.05 -4.24 -1.41
CA TRP A 510 14.90 -3.47 -0.96
C TRP A 510 14.20 -4.08 0.26
N GLN A 511 14.16 -5.40 0.35
CA GLN A 511 13.66 -6.10 1.55
C GLN A 511 14.57 -5.86 2.76
N PHE A 512 15.88 -5.88 2.56
CA PHE A 512 16.85 -5.56 3.61
C PHE A 512 16.74 -4.10 4.06
N VAL A 513 16.61 -3.15 3.12
CA VAL A 513 16.37 -1.73 3.43
C VAL A 513 15.08 -1.55 4.22
N GLY A 514 13.99 -2.23 3.84
CA GLY A 514 12.74 -2.23 4.60
C GLY A 514 12.91 -2.79 6.01
N TRP A 515 13.68 -3.88 6.16
CA TRP A 515 14.00 -4.47 7.46
C TRP A 515 14.86 -3.55 8.34
N LEU A 516 15.80 -2.79 7.77
CA LEU A 516 16.67 -1.89 8.54
C LEU A 516 15.89 -0.87 9.37
N TRP A 517 14.74 -0.39 8.90
CA TRP A 517 13.87 0.50 9.68
C TRP A 517 13.30 -0.16 10.93
N VAL A 518 12.86 -1.42 10.79
CA VAL A 518 12.32 -2.21 11.89
C VAL A 518 13.44 -2.62 12.85
N ALA A 519 14.58 -3.06 12.31
CA ALA A 519 15.76 -3.44 13.07
C ALA A 519 16.31 -2.25 13.86
N PHE A 520 16.35 -1.06 13.26
CA PHE A 520 16.78 0.16 13.93
C PHE A 520 15.86 0.52 15.11
N ALA A 521 14.53 0.52 14.91
CA ALA A 521 13.57 0.74 15.99
C ALA A 521 13.72 -0.30 17.11
N CYS A 522 13.82 -1.58 16.77
CA CYS A 522 14.00 -2.66 17.74
C CYS A 522 15.34 -2.61 18.44
N ALA A 523 16.43 -2.23 17.77
CA ALA A 523 17.76 -2.14 18.34
C ALA A 523 17.85 -1.00 19.36
N ASN A 524 17.27 0.18 19.05
CA ASN A 524 17.20 1.27 20.00
C ASN A 524 16.33 0.89 21.21
N ALA A 525 15.15 0.28 20.99
CA ALA A 525 14.29 -0.20 22.08
C ALA A 525 14.99 -1.26 22.94
N ALA A 526 15.66 -2.23 22.32
CA ALA A 526 16.46 -3.24 23.00
C ALA A 526 17.63 -2.64 23.77
N ALA A 527 18.30 -1.60 23.24
CA ALA A 527 19.39 -0.92 23.95
C ALA A 527 18.89 -0.19 25.21
N VAL A 528 17.74 0.49 25.12
CA VAL A 528 17.07 1.08 26.30
C VAL A 528 16.73 -0.02 27.29
N ALA A 529 15.97 -1.04 26.88
CA ALA A 529 15.56 -2.13 27.76
C ALA A 529 16.74 -2.92 28.36
N PHE A 530 17.84 -3.10 27.61
CA PHE A 530 19.06 -3.78 28.08
C PHE A 530 19.78 -2.99 29.16
N THR A 531 19.62 -1.67 29.19
CA THR A 531 20.26 -0.78 30.17
C THR A 531 19.33 -0.39 31.33
N THR A 532 18.15 -1.02 31.44
CA THR A 532 17.13 -0.74 32.45
C THR A 532 16.66 -2.01 33.17
N PRO A 533 16.63 -2.04 34.52
CA PRO A 533 17.50 -1.34 35.47
C PRO A 533 18.85 -2.06 35.63
N THR A 534 18.83 -3.40 35.52
CA THR A 534 20.00 -4.26 35.47
C THR A 534 20.50 -4.37 34.03
N VAL A 535 21.81 -4.20 33.85
CA VAL A 535 22.42 -4.36 32.52
C VAL A 535 22.38 -5.84 32.15
N GLY A 536 21.55 -6.22 31.18
CA GLY A 536 21.38 -7.64 30.84
C GLY A 536 20.27 -7.93 29.85
N VAL A 537 20.25 -9.19 29.38
CA VAL A 537 19.18 -9.67 28.50
C VAL A 537 18.00 -10.14 29.36
N GLY A 538 17.12 -9.19 29.66
CA GLY A 538 15.80 -9.47 30.24
C GLY A 538 14.77 -9.92 29.20
N CYS A 539 13.56 -10.25 29.66
CA CYS A 539 12.44 -10.65 28.79
C CYS A 539 12.10 -9.57 27.74
N ARG A 540 12.17 -8.28 28.13
CA ARG A 540 11.82 -7.14 27.24
C ARG A 540 12.81 -7.00 26.09
N THR A 541 14.10 -6.92 26.42
CA THR A 541 15.19 -6.87 25.44
C THR A 541 15.12 -8.07 24.49
N PHE A 542 14.94 -9.26 25.04
CA PHE A 542 14.81 -10.48 24.25
C PHE A 542 13.61 -10.43 23.30
N ASN A 543 12.47 -9.90 23.75
CA ASN A 543 11.28 -9.75 22.92
C ASN A 543 11.50 -8.83 21.70
N HIS A 544 12.16 -7.67 21.88
CA HIS A 544 12.50 -6.77 20.78
C HIS A 544 13.46 -7.42 19.77
N VAL A 545 14.49 -8.12 20.26
CA VAL A 545 15.46 -8.84 19.41
C VAL A 545 14.78 -9.98 18.65
N LEU A 546 13.91 -10.74 19.34
CA LEU A 546 13.17 -11.86 18.76
C LEU A 546 12.23 -11.37 17.65
N TYR A 547 11.54 -10.25 17.86
CA TYR A 547 10.68 -9.64 16.84
C TYR A 547 11.49 -9.14 15.62
N ALA A 548 12.65 -8.50 15.84
CA ALA A 548 13.52 -8.06 14.75
C ALA A 548 14.06 -9.25 13.92
N GLY A 549 14.45 -10.34 14.59
CA GLY A 549 14.90 -11.57 13.95
C GLY A 549 13.78 -12.30 13.20
N GLY A 550 12.58 -12.38 13.79
CA GLY A 550 11.38 -12.93 13.14
C GLY A 550 11.00 -12.16 11.88
N THR A 551 11.10 -10.83 11.93
CA THR A 551 10.87 -9.95 10.77
C THR A 551 11.90 -10.19 9.67
N LEU A 552 13.19 -10.35 10.00
CA LEU A 552 14.23 -10.67 9.01
C LEU A 552 13.94 -12.00 8.31
N LEU A 553 13.58 -13.02 9.10
CA LEU A 553 13.25 -14.34 8.56
C LEU A 553 12.01 -14.27 7.65
N ALA A 554 10.98 -13.51 8.05
CA ALA A 554 9.80 -13.29 7.22
C ALA A 554 10.16 -12.61 5.88
N ALA A 555 10.99 -11.57 5.92
CA ALA A 555 11.47 -10.86 4.73
C ALA A 555 12.25 -11.78 3.78
N LEU A 556 13.16 -12.60 4.31
CA LEU A 556 13.92 -13.57 3.52
C LEU A 556 13.00 -14.63 2.90
N LEU A 557 12.08 -15.20 3.69
CA LEU A 557 11.09 -16.15 3.19
C LEU A 557 10.19 -15.54 2.12
N ARG A 558 9.87 -14.25 2.22
CA ARG A 558 9.13 -13.51 1.18
C ARG A 558 9.89 -13.46 -0.13
N VAL A 559 11.19 -13.17 -0.10
CA VAL A 559 12.06 -13.19 -1.28
C VAL A 559 11.97 -14.54 -1.99
N PHE A 560 12.17 -15.63 -1.24
CA PHE A 560 12.09 -16.98 -1.81
C PHE A 560 10.69 -17.33 -2.30
N LYS A 561 9.64 -16.97 -1.56
CA LYS A 561 8.24 -17.15 -1.95
C LYS A 561 7.95 -16.46 -3.28
N ARG A 562 8.42 -15.22 -3.46
CA ARG A 562 8.21 -14.47 -4.70
C ARG A 562 8.95 -15.09 -5.88
N GLU A 563 10.23 -15.41 -5.70
CA GLU A 563 11.05 -15.99 -6.76
C GLU A 563 10.53 -17.37 -7.21
N ALA A 564 10.07 -18.18 -6.25
CA ALA A 564 9.56 -19.50 -6.54
C ALA A 564 8.13 -19.50 -7.13
N PHE A 565 7.28 -18.53 -6.77
CA PHE A 565 5.84 -18.55 -7.11
C PHE A 565 5.37 -17.36 -7.95
N GLU A 566 5.57 -16.13 -7.48
CA GLU A 566 4.92 -14.96 -8.08
C GLU A 566 5.53 -14.55 -9.42
N ARG A 567 6.81 -14.88 -9.67
CA ARG A 567 7.39 -14.77 -11.01
C ARG A 567 6.63 -15.61 -12.07
N ARG A 568 5.89 -16.64 -11.64
CA ARG A 568 5.07 -17.48 -12.53
C ARG A 568 3.73 -16.84 -12.86
N ASP A 569 3.11 -16.19 -11.87
CA ASP A 569 1.77 -15.61 -12.04
C ASP A 569 1.79 -14.26 -12.77
N ALA A 570 2.89 -13.52 -12.70
CA ALA A 570 3.02 -12.20 -13.34
C ALA A 570 3.17 -12.22 -14.87
N TYR A 571 3.31 -13.40 -15.49
CA TYR A 571 3.44 -13.54 -16.95
C TYR A 571 2.58 -14.71 -17.46
N PRO A 572 1.31 -14.46 -17.83
CA PRO A 572 0.37 -15.50 -18.24
C PRO A 572 0.65 -16.14 -19.61
N THR A 573 1.78 -15.85 -20.27
CA THR A 573 2.15 -16.46 -21.57
C THR A 573 2.06 -17.99 -21.52
N GLU A 574 1.23 -18.56 -22.40
CA GLU A 574 0.95 -19.99 -22.51
C GLU A 574 2.21 -20.87 -22.62
N GLU A 575 3.28 -20.33 -23.18
CA GLU A 575 4.56 -21.02 -23.36
C GLU A 575 5.19 -21.44 -22.01
N ARG A 576 4.89 -20.73 -20.92
CA ARG A 576 5.42 -21.04 -19.58
C ARG A 576 4.69 -22.18 -18.87
N ARG A 577 3.45 -22.50 -19.25
CA ARG A 577 2.68 -23.65 -18.72
C ARG A 577 3.36 -24.99 -19.03
N GLN A 578 4.16 -25.08 -20.09
CA GLN A 578 4.87 -26.33 -20.41
C GLN A 578 6.12 -26.54 -19.54
N ASN A 579 6.81 -25.47 -19.17
CA ASN A 579 8.00 -25.53 -18.29
C ASN A 579 7.66 -25.60 -16.79
N GLU A 580 6.38 -25.50 -16.42
CA GLU A 580 5.88 -25.61 -15.04
C GLU A 580 6.12 -26.97 -14.34
N LYS A 581 6.53 -28.01 -15.09
CA LYS A 581 6.59 -29.37 -14.56
C LYS A 581 7.74 -29.65 -13.57
N SER A 582 8.76 -28.79 -13.43
CA SER A 582 9.96 -29.16 -12.65
C SER A 582 9.91 -28.82 -11.16
N LEU A 583 9.16 -27.78 -10.74
CA LEU A 583 9.07 -27.42 -9.32
C LEU A 583 7.74 -27.89 -8.77
N SER A 584 7.80 -28.88 -7.89
CA SER A 584 6.63 -29.51 -7.28
C SER A 584 5.71 -28.46 -6.64
N ARG A 585 4.43 -28.43 -7.03
CA ARG A 585 3.36 -27.65 -6.37
C ARG A 585 3.38 -27.81 -4.84
N ARG A 586 3.90 -28.95 -4.34
CA ARG A 586 4.11 -29.18 -2.90
C ARG A 586 5.12 -28.23 -2.28
N ALA A 587 6.27 -28.01 -2.93
CA ALA A 587 7.25 -27.03 -2.46
C ALA A 587 6.62 -25.63 -2.36
N GLN A 588 5.73 -25.30 -3.30
CA GLN A 588 5.03 -24.03 -3.29
C GLN A 588 4.13 -23.83 -2.08
N MET A 589 3.32 -24.85 -1.79
CA MET A 589 2.47 -24.87 -0.61
C MET A 589 3.30 -24.81 0.67
N VAL A 590 4.43 -25.54 0.75
CA VAL A 590 5.30 -25.57 1.93
C VAL A 590 5.87 -24.19 2.24
N PHE A 591 6.47 -23.50 1.26
CA PHE A 591 7.02 -22.15 1.49
C PHE A 591 5.95 -21.11 1.81
N ALA A 592 4.77 -21.21 1.19
CA ALA A 592 3.64 -20.33 1.51
C ALA A 592 3.18 -20.53 2.96
N VAL A 593 2.99 -21.80 3.39
CA VAL A 593 2.63 -22.14 4.77
C VAL A 593 3.72 -21.67 5.74
N LEU A 594 4.99 -21.97 5.45
CA LEU A 594 6.12 -21.58 6.29
C LEU A 594 6.18 -20.05 6.48
N TYR A 595 6.07 -19.29 5.38
CA TYR A 595 6.03 -17.83 5.44
C TYR A 595 4.88 -17.33 6.32
N HIS A 596 3.66 -17.82 6.11
CA HIS A 596 2.50 -17.40 6.91
C HIS A 596 2.61 -17.80 8.39
N THR A 597 3.20 -18.96 8.68
CA THR A 597 3.50 -19.38 10.05
C THR A 597 4.48 -18.44 10.71
N VAL A 598 5.59 -18.09 10.05
CA VAL A 598 6.58 -17.14 10.58
C VAL A 598 5.96 -15.76 10.81
N CYS A 599 5.17 -15.23 9.85
CA CYS A 599 4.46 -13.97 10.06
C CYS A 599 3.52 -14.02 11.26
N THR A 600 2.74 -15.10 11.39
CA THR A 600 1.81 -15.28 12.52
C THR A 600 2.56 -15.31 13.85
N VAL A 601 3.63 -16.10 13.94
CA VAL A 601 4.49 -16.17 15.14
C VAL A 601 5.09 -14.80 15.46
N ASN A 602 5.53 -14.05 14.46
CA ASN A 602 6.10 -12.72 14.66
C ASN A 602 5.06 -11.70 15.18
N VAL A 603 3.82 -11.76 14.69
CA VAL A 603 2.71 -10.97 15.26
C VAL A 603 2.40 -11.39 16.69
N LEU A 604 2.46 -12.68 17.00
CA LEU A 604 2.27 -13.17 18.37
C LEU A 604 3.36 -12.66 19.30
N ILE A 605 4.62 -12.62 18.86
CA ILE A 605 5.73 -12.03 19.64
C ILE A 605 5.45 -10.55 19.93
N LEU A 606 5.06 -9.77 18.92
CA LEU A 606 4.67 -8.36 19.09
C LEU A 606 3.50 -8.22 20.08
N SER A 607 2.41 -8.94 19.83
CA SER A 607 1.15 -8.83 20.58
C SER A 607 1.29 -9.34 22.01
N LEU A 608 1.84 -10.53 22.22
CA LEU A 608 2.06 -11.10 23.55
C LEU A 608 3.09 -10.29 24.31
N GLY A 609 4.17 -9.83 23.68
CA GLY A 609 5.13 -8.97 24.36
C GLY A 609 4.55 -7.61 24.76
N THR A 610 3.57 -7.11 24.01
CA THR A 610 2.80 -5.92 24.40
C THR A 610 1.88 -6.23 25.59
N LEU A 611 1.13 -7.33 25.53
CA LEU A 611 0.24 -7.76 26.60
C LEU A 611 1.01 -8.07 27.90
N PHE A 612 2.18 -8.69 27.80
CA PHE A 612 3.05 -9.01 28.95
C PHE A 612 3.61 -7.75 29.60
N GLN A 613 3.80 -6.68 28.84
CA GLN A 613 4.15 -5.38 29.41
C GLN A 613 2.96 -4.73 30.11
N ILE A 614 1.80 -4.69 29.45
CA ILE A 614 0.56 -4.09 30.01
C ILE A 614 0.15 -4.80 31.31
N SER A 615 0.23 -6.13 31.33
CA SER A 615 -0.10 -6.93 32.51
C SER A 615 0.97 -6.91 33.60
N GLY A 616 2.15 -6.33 33.34
CA GLY A 616 3.27 -6.36 34.27
C GLY A 616 3.97 -7.73 34.39
N LEU A 617 3.64 -8.72 33.54
CA LEU A 617 4.31 -10.04 33.51
C LEU A 617 5.84 -9.92 33.35
N TYR A 618 6.32 -8.89 32.67
CA TYR A 618 7.74 -8.61 32.53
C TYR A 618 8.44 -8.07 33.79
N ASN A 619 7.69 -7.65 34.81
CA ASN A 619 8.26 -7.20 36.07
C ASN A 619 8.74 -8.35 36.97
N ASN A 620 8.49 -9.61 36.60
CA ASN A 620 8.89 -10.76 37.42
C ASN A 620 10.42 -10.89 37.52
N CYS A 621 10.91 -11.37 38.68
CA CYS A 621 12.34 -11.60 38.93
C CYS A 621 13.04 -12.37 37.80
N LYS A 622 12.41 -13.46 37.31
CA LYS A 622 12.94 -14.27 36.21
C LYS A 622 13.13 -13.47 34.91
N CYS A 623 12.31 -12.44 34.70
CA CYS A 623 12.40 -11.60 33.51
C CYS A 623 13.46 -10.51 33.59
N GLN A 624 13.99 -10.19 34.77
CA GLN A 624 15.12 -9.27 34.90
C GLN A 624 16.45 -9.88 34.42
N ALA A 625 16.59 -11.22 34.51
CA ALA A 625 17.75 -11.95 34.01
C ALA A 625 17.30 -13.28 33.38
N LEU A 626 16.83 -13.24 32.13
CA LEU A 626 16.18 -14.39 31.47
C LEU A 626 17.08 -15.63 31.41
N PHE A 627 18.38 -15.41 31.23
CA PHE A 627 19.42 -16.45 31.15
C PHE A 627 20.33 -16.46 32.39
N GLY A 628 19.94 -15.80 33.48
CA GLY A 628 20.70 -15.78 34.73
C GLY A 628 20.39 -17.00 35.60
N ASP A 629 21.43 -17.56 36.22
CA ASP A 629 21.30 -18.57 37.27
C ASP A 629 20.76 -17.92 38.56
N ASP A 630 20.39 -18.74 39.55
CA ASP A 630 19.86 -18.24 40.84
C ASP A 630 20.86 -17.35 41.60
N ASP A 631 22.16 -17.49 41.31
CA ASP A 631 23.22 -16.65 41.87
C ASP A 631 23.42 -15.32 41.13
N ALA A 632 22.72 -15.11 40.00
CA ALA A 632 22.82 -13.87 39.25
C ALA A 632 22.38 -12.69 40.12
N ILE A 633 23.22 -11.67 40.19
CA ILE A 633 22.97 -10.48 40.99
C ILE A 633 22.06 -9.53 40.20
N ILE A 634 20.95 -9.13 40.82
CA ILE A 634 20.00 -8.14 40.29
C ILE A 634 19.93 -6.91 41.19
N ASP A 635 19.69 -5.75 40.59
CA ASP A 635 19.50 -4.49 41.26
C ASP A 635 18.03 -4.38 41.66
N VAL A 636 17.74 -4.33 42.97
CA VAL A 636 16.35 -4.25 43.47
C VAL A 636 15.94 -2.82 43.84
N THR A 637 16.89 -1.89 43.91
CA THR A 637 16.62 -0.47 44.18
C THR A 637 16.36 0.29 42.89
N LYS A 638 15.35 1.18 42.92
CA LYS A 638 15.15 2.21 41.89
C LYS A 638 16.09 3.41 42.11
N TYR A 639 16.29 4.26 41.11
CA TYR A 639 17.02 5.54 41.24
C TYR A 639 18.48 5.44 41.74
N THR A 640 19.23 4.43 41.30
CA THR A 640 20.65 4.31 41.63
C THR A 640 21.49 5.30 40.81
N PRO A 641 22.69 5.71 41.27
CA PRO A 641 23.57 6.56 40.46
C PRO A 641 23.86 5.95 39.08
N LYS A 642 23.95 4.61 39.03
CA LYS A 642 24.14 3.84 37.80
C LYS A 642 22.93 3.92 36.88
N SER A 643 21.70 3.82 37.40
CA SER A 643 20.50 3.93 36.56
C SER A 643 20.32 5.35 36.02
N ILE A 644 20.61 6.39 36.81
CA ILE A 644 20.62 7.79 36.36
C ILE A 644 21.69 8.01 35.27
N GLN A 645 22.89 7.47 35.47
CA GLN A 645 23.96 7.54 34.47
C GLN A 645 23.60 6.80 33.18
N ASN A 646 22.97 5.63 33.28
CA ASN A 646 22.48 4.88 32.12
C ASN A 646 21.33 5.63 31.41
N ALA A 647 20.44 6.25 32.17
CA ALA A 647 19.33 7.04 31.64
C ALA A 647 19.82 8.22 30.79
N THR A 648 20.74 8.99 31.34
CA THR A 648 21.34 10.14 30.67
C THR A 648 22.19 9.73 29.47
N ARG A 649 22.98 8.65 29.59
CA ARG A 649 23.90 8.22 28.53
C ARG A 649 23.21 7.45 27.40
N TYR A 650 22.29 6.55 27.73
CA TYR A 650 21.71 5.60 26.77
C TYR A 650 20.22 5.85 26.52
N TRP A 651 19.38 5.99 27.55
CA TRP A 651 17.93 6.07 27.33
C TRP A 651 17.54 7.30 26.52
N LEU A 652 17.98 8.48 26.98
CA LEU A 652 17.70 9.74 26.29
C LEU A 652 18.39 9.78 24.92
N SER A 653 19.65 9.36 24.83
CA SER A 653 20.39 9.36 23.56
C SER A 653 19.74 8.47 22.50
N MET A 654 19.37 7.24 22.85
CA MET A 654 18.72 6.30 21.92
C MET A 654 17.32 6.77 21.54
N ALA A 655 16.57 7.35 22.50
CA ALA A 655 15.30 7.99 22.22
C ALA A 655 15.46 9.13 21.21
N TYR A 656 16.38 10.07 21.46
CA TYR A 656 16.64 11.19 20.55
C TYR A 656 17.00 10.70 19.15
N VAL A 657 17.95 9.75 19.05
CA VAL A 657 18.35 9.17 17.77
C VAL A 657 17.16 8.54 17.05
N ALA A 658 16.36 7.72 17.74
CA ALA A 658 15.21 7.06 17.14
C ALA A 658 14.13 8.04 16.67
N TYR A 659 13.71 8.97 17.54
CA TYR A 659 12.67 9.95 17.23
C TYR A 659 13.13 10.94 16.16
N THR A 660 14.35 11.47 16.22
CA THR A 660 14.89 12.36 15.19
C THR A 660 14.99 11.65 13.84
N THR A 661 15.40 10.38 13.82
CA THR A 661 15.44 9.60 12.57
C THR A 661 14.04 9.41 11.98
N ALA A 662 13.05 9.07 12.82
CA ALA A 662 11.65 8.98 12.39
C ALA A 662 11.13 10.32 11.85
N TRP A 663 11.47 11.44 12.50
CA TRP A 663 11.13 12.79 12.05
C TRP A 663 11.70 13.10 10.68
N VAL A 664 13.00 12.87 10.48
CA VAL A 664 13.66 13.13 9.19
C VAL A 664 13.05 12.25 8.10
N ALA A 665 12.82 10.97 8.38
CA ALA A 665 12.23 10.03 7.42
C ALA A 665 10.81 10.47 7.01
N CYS A 666 9.95 10.78 7.99
CA CYS A 666 8.59 11.27 7.73
C CYS A 666 8.59 12.62 7.00
N GLY A 667 9.47 13.55 7.39
CA GLY A 667 9.63 14.85 6.74
C GLY A 667 10.02 14.70 5.27
N LEU A 668 11.01 13.85 4.96
CA LEU A 668 11.40 13.55 3.58
C LEU A 668 10.26 12.93 2.76
N ALA A 669 9.49 12.01 3.35
CA ALA A 669 8.32 11.43 2.68
C ALA A 669 7.24 12.47 2.38
N ILE A 670 6.96 13.38 3.32
CA ILE A 670 6.02 14.50 3.14
C ILE A 670 6.51 15.47 2.07
N CYS A 671 7.79 15.86 2.09
CA CYS A 671 8.38 16.70 1.06
C CYS A 671 8.32 16.04 -0.32
N THR A 672 8.58 14.74 -0.40
CA THR A 672 8.46 13.96 -1.64
C THR A 672 7.03 13.97 -2.15
N ARG A 673 6.05 13.80 -1.26
CA ARG A 673 4.63 13.91 -1.61
C ARG A 673 4.30 15.31 -2.13
N ALA A 674 4.71 16.36 -1.43
CA ALA A 674 4.45 17.74 -1.85
C ALA A 674 5.02 18.01 -3.25
N PHE A 675 6.22 17.52 -3.53
CA PHE A 675 6.82 17.58 -4.86
C PHE A 675 5.99 16.81 -5.91
N VAL A 676 5.59 15.56 -5.61
CA VAL A 676 4.76 14.75 -6.51
C VAL A 676 3.43 15.44 -6.80
N THR A 677 2.76 15.97 -5.78
CA THR A 677 1.50 16.72 -5.94
C THR A 677 1.74 17.95 -6.80
N TRP A 678 2.71 18.79 -6.49
CA TRP A 678 3.04 19.99 -7.28
C TRP A 678 3.29 19.66 -8.78
N ILE A 679 3.96 18.56 -9.08
CA ILE A 679 4.15 18.13 -10.47
C ILE A 679 2.85 17.68 -11.12
N LEU A 680 2.00 16.95 -10.40
CA LEU A 680 0.68 16.58 -10.91
C LEU A 680 -0.18 17.81 -11.17
N ASP A 681 -0.04 18.84 -10.34
CA ASP A 681 -0.78 20.10 -10.46
C ASP A 681 -0.33 20.86 -11.70
N ILE A 682 0.97 20.98 -11.94
CA ILE A 682 1.50 21.63 -13.14
C ILE A 682 1.07 20.93 -14.44
N ASN A 683 1.00 19.59 -14.44
CA ASN A 683 0.73 18.84 -15.67
C ASN A 683 -0.76 18.52 -15.87
N PHE A 684 -1.55 18.53 -14.80
CA PHE A 684 -2.95 18.07 -14.81
C PHE A 684 -3.88 18.99 -14.02
N GLY A 685 -3.47 20.20 -13.63
CA GLY A 685 -4.34 21.21 -13.04
C GLY A 685 -5.46 21.62 -14.00
N ASP A 686 -6.59 22.06 -13.44
CA ASP A 686 -7.65 22.71 -14.22
C ASP A 686 -7.21 24.16 -14.45
N GLU A 687 -7.03 24.54 -15.72
CA GLU A 687 -6.66 25.93 -16.09
C GLU A 687 -7.79 26.88 -15.67
N ASP A 688 -9.04 26.43 -15.80
CA ASP A 688 -10.24 27.16 -15.39
C ASP A 688 -10.31 27.44 -13.87
N GLU A 689 -9.77 26.55 -13.03
CA GLU A 689 -9.72 26.81 -11.57
C GLU A 689 -8.73 27.91 -11.24
N GLU A 690 -7.62 28.02 -11.98
CA GLU A 690 -6.64 29.10 -11.80
C GLU A 690 -7.22 30.43 -12.27
N GLU A 691 -7.94 30.46 -13.41
CA GLU A 691 -8.64 31.66 -13.86
C GLU A 691 -9.74 32.10 -12.88
N GLU A 692 -10.56 31.17 -12.38
CA GLU A 692 -11.58 31.48 -11.36
C GLU A 692 -10.97 31.95 -10.03
N GLU A 693 -9.79 31.46 -9.63
CA GLU A 693 -9.11 31.89 -8.41
C GLU A 693 -8.37 33.22 -8.59
N GLU A 694 -7.85 33.52 -9.79
CA GLU A 694 -7.32 34.85 -10.14
C GLU A 694 -8.41 35.91 -10.26
N GLU A 695 -9.62 35.52 -10.69
CA GLU A 695 -10.79 36.42 -10.74
C GLU A 695 -11.39 36.74 -9.37
N ARG A 696 -11.22 35.87 -8.36
CA ARG A 696 -11.76 36.04 -6.99
C ARG A 696 -10.86 36.87 -6.09
#